data_AF-A0A835VKC7-F1
#
_entry.id   AF-A0A835VKC7-F1
#
_cell.length_a   1.000
_cell.length_b   1.000
_cell.length_c   1.000
_cell.angle_alpha   90.00
_cell.angle_beta   90.00
_cell.angle_gamma   90.00
#
_symmetry.space_group_name_H-M   'P 1'
#
loop_
_entity.id
_entity.type
_entity.pdbx_description
1 polymer ?
#
loop_
_entity_poly.entity_id
_entity_poly.type
_entity_poly.pdbx_seq_one_letter_code
_entity_poly.pdbx_strand_id
1 'polypeptide(L)'
;MASTFLCPELPASQIATALSDAGIAAIRVEDLAAPTADLARTLYSSVLNYLDPLQDDLNGQLDFGALQLLDNPEHHADAIEAIDLYHRMRELLLSLSYRGFKLADILRPEPLRMIHILSAVVNFIFYREEKLNTLQLAMEKVSAYDERRRELEEKLSELQKQRMEFEVARQMEEPMVQEVEAEVSKLKQSTQEYKKQQILMKNQDKEFTEKIEVLDVKISQAEFELFKVTEENSKLLSEVVQSPEKLQTALEEKRKKLTEVKNSERMEIHSFQEKNATLEVYLKALQKLSKLADQVRATQEQVNSAKIMEKDMKALKVKLSDDAVSIMSLEAKVLDLQGKAKQAEELLRAAEKESNARHSDQIQKLNNVRLEMEQAIRFLETRERKVHDMVAKSDNLLLEAESTKEAESLKQQKLLSKLEEIVNAFHTYSHTTNNILQRFEAELVQKNGVSCLPGTGFALPERPNSFLWKFDLVPPCLHRSLSRPALLCFLEGARTPIFLFILILSILGLNSVSAPIARTGRLLQRYEDHFRLVAGCVPYRLKKQGNENPNEDSSKLEVLMITSPNRHDLVFPKGGWETDETVDEAACREAFEEAGVRGIIREPCLGVWEFRSKSKQNLCSQEGACRGYMFALEVTEELKNWPEQETHDRKWLNVLEAWKLCRYDWMKEALKLLSLYITGEPLKLLTVPERSESNSLFYLVDNNAINATC
;
A
#
# COMPACT_ATOMS: atom_id res chain seq x y z
N MET A 1 -62.38 -19.14 -5.24
CA MET A 1 -61.59 -20.37 -5.47
C MET A 1 -60.16 -20.05 -5.11
N ALA A 2 -59.61 -20.68 -4.08
CA ALA A 2 -58.18 -20.58 -3.80
C ALA A 2 -57.45 -21.42 -4.85
N SER A 3 -56.51 -20.83 -5.59
CA SER A 3 -55.63 -21.61 -6.46
C SER A 3 -54.63 -22.33 -5.56
N THR A 4 -54.94 -23.57 -5.20
CA THR A 4 -53.97 -24.48 -4.59
C THR A 4 -52.89 -24.70 -5.64
N PHE A 5 -51.73 -24.05 -5.46
CA PHE A 5 -50.59 -24.22 -6.35
C PHE A 5 -50.02 -25.62 -6.10
N LEU A 6 -50.60 -26.61 -6.78
CA LEU A 6 -50.15 -27.99 -6.72
C LEU A 6 -48.84 -28.09 -7.49
N CYS A 7 -47.77 -28.40 -6.76
CA CYS A 7 -46.49 -28.77 -7.33
C CYS A 7 -46.72 -29.97 -8.28
N PRO A 8 -46.20 -29.96 -9.52
CA PRO A 8 -46.48 -31.03 -10.47
C PRO A 8 -45.97 -32.37 -9.93
N GLU A 9 -46.85 -33.37 -9.89
CA GLU A 9 -46.50 -34.73 -9.48
C GLU A 9 -45.50 -35.32 -10.48
N LEU A 10 -44.35 -35.76 -9.98
CA LEU A 10 -43.30 -36.37 -10.80
C LEU A 10 -43.43 -37.90 -10.73
N PRO A 11 -43.19 -38.63 -11.84
CA PRO A 11 -43.15 -40.08 -11.81
C PRO A 11 -41.97 -40.54 -10.96
N ALA A 12 -42.14 -41.66 -10.25
CA ALA A 12 -41.15 -42.20 -9.31
C ALA A 12 -39.75 -42.42 -9.93
N SER A 13 -39.66 -42.70 -11.24
CA SER A 13 -38.39 -42.76 -11.97
C SER A 13 -37.67 -41.41 -12.06
N GLN A 14 -38.37 -40.31 -12.34
CA GLN A 14 -37.77 -38.97 -12.36
C GLN A 14 -37.37 -38.51 -10.96
N ILE A 15 -38.15 -38.85 -9.93
CA ILE A 15 -37.80 -38.58 -8.53
C ILE A 15 -36.49 -39.31 -8.15
N ALA A 16 -36.39 -40.60 -8.45
CA ALA A 16 -35.19 -41.40 -8.18
C ALA A 16 -33.95 -40.87 -8.92
N THR A 17 -34.08 -40.52 -10.21
CA THR A 17 -33.00 -39.91 -10.98
C THR A 17 -32.58 -38.56 -10.39
N ALA A 18 -33.52 -37.64 -10.14
CA ALA A 18 -33.21 -36.31 -9.64
C ALA A 18 -32.51 -36.32 -8.27
N LEU A 19 -32.94 -37.20 -7.35
CA LEU A 19 -32.31 -37.34 -6.02
C LEU A 19 -30.92 -37.99 -6.10
N SER A 20 -30.68 -38.83 -7.11
CA SER A 20 -29.36 -39.40 -7.39
C SER A 20 -28.43 -38.38 -8.05
N ASP A 21 -28.91 -37.62 -9.02
CA ASP A 21 -28.13 -36.61 -9.76
C ASP A 21 -27.73 -35.44 -8.85
N ALA A 22 -28.60 -35.03 -7.93
CA ALA A 22 -28.30 -34.03 -6.89
C ALA A 22 -27.40 -34.58 -5.76
N GLY A 23 -27.03 -35.86 -5.77
CA GLY A 23 -26.18 -36.50 -4.76
C GLY A 23 -26.85 -36.69 -3.39
N ILE A 24 -28.19 -36.65 -3.31
CA ILE A 24 -28.95 -36.70 -2.05
C ILE A 24 -29.17 -38.14 -1.61
N ALA A 25 -29.67 -39.00 -2.50
CA ALA A 25 -29.93 -40.40 -2.21
C ALA A 25 -30.01 -41.25 -3.48
N ALA A 26 -29.36 -42.41 -3.47
CA ALA A 26 -29.49 -43.43 -4.53
C ALA A 26 -30.65 -44.39 -4.19
N ILE A 27 -31.81 -44.17 -4.80
CA ILE A 27 -33.06 -44.92 -4.53
C ILE A 27 -33.48 -45.69 -5.77
N ARG A 28 -34.03 -46.89 -5.63
CA ARG A 28 -34.65 -47.62 -6.75
C ARG A 28 -36.15 -47.34 -6.85
N VAL A 29 -36.71 -47.48 -8.04
CA VAL A 29 -38.16 -47.21 -8.26
C VAL A 29 -39.03 -48.19 -7.46
N GLU A 30 -38.53 -49.41 -7.24
CA GLU A 30 -39.15 -50.44 -6.42
C GLU A 30 -39.23 -50.05 -4.93
N ASP A 31 -38.22 -49.35 -4.41
CA ASP A 31 -38.17 -48.90 -3.01
C ASP A 31 -39.25 -47.83 -2.73
N LEU A 32 -39.57 -47.00 -3.72
CA LEU A 32 -40.67 -46.02 -3.67
C LEU A 32 -42.06 -46.68 -3.81
N ALA A 33 -42.14 -47.86 -4.42
CA ALA A 33 -43.39 -48.61 -4.56
C ALA A 33 -43.81 -49.31 -3.25
N ALA A 34 -42.85 -49.63 -2.37
CA ALA A 34 -43.08 -50.24 -1.05
C ALA A 34 -42.12 -49.65 0.00
N PRO A 35 -42.30 -48.37 0.40
CA PRO A 35 -41.35 -47.67 1.24
C PRO A 35 -41.33 -48.21 2.68
N THR A 36 -40.13 -48.33 3.24
CA THR A 36 -39.92 -48.69 4.66
C THR A 36 -39.74 -47.44 5.53
N ALA A 37 -39.94 -47.58 6.84
CA ALA A 37 -39.70 -46.49 7.78
C ALA A 37 -38.22 -46.05 7.78
N ASP A 38 -37.28 -46.99 7.63
CA ASP A 38 -35.85 -46.69 7.58
C ASP A 38 -35.46 -45.94 6.30
N LEU A 39 -36.09 -46.29 5.17
CA LEU A 39 -35.95 -45.54 3.92
C LEU A 39 -36.48 -44.11 4.08
N ALA A 40 -37.66 -43.94 4.67
CA ALA A 40 -38.25 -42.62 4.91
C ALA A 40 -37.37 -41.76 5.83
N ARG A 41 -36.88 -42.32 6.95
CA ARG A 41 -35.96 -41.65 7.88
C ARG A 41 -34.69 -41.20 7.16
N THR A 42 -33.99 -42.14 6.53
CA THR A 42 -32.72 -41.88 5.83
C THR A 42 -32.90 -40.82 4.75
N LEU A 43 -33.91 -40.96 3.90
CA LEU A 43 -34.15 -40.08 2.78
C LEU A 43 -34.48 -38.64 3.21
N TYR A 44 -35.39 -38.48 4.19
CA TYR A 44 -35.76 -37.15 4.65
C TYR A 44 -34.61 -36.45 5.40
N SER A 45 -33.80 -37.19 6.17
CA SER A 45 -32.57 -36.64 6.76
C SER A 45 -31.57 -36.19 5.69
N SER A 46 -31.36 -37.00 4.64
CA SER A 46 -30.50 -36.62 3.50
C SER A 46 -30.99 -35.37 2.77
N VAL A 47 -32.32 -35.22 2.59
CA VAL A 47 -32.94 -34.02 2.00
C VAL A 47 -32.71 -32.78 2.87
N LEU A 48 -32.87 -32.88 4.20
CA LEU A 48 -32.61 -31.77 5.12
C LEU A 48 -31.15 -31.35 5.07
N ASN A 49 -30.22 -32.30 5.17
CA ASN A 49 -28.77 -32.03 5.18
C ASN A 49 -28.29 -31.38 3.87
N TYR A 50 -28.91 -31.71 2.73
CA TYR A 50 -28.60 -31.08 1.44
C TYR A 50 -29.14 -29.64 1.32
N LEU A 51 -30.32 -29.36 1.89
CA LEU A 51 -30.98 -28.05 1.78
C LEU A 51 -30.56 -27.05 2.87
N ASP A 52 -30.20 -27.53 4.06
CA ASP A 52 -29.68 -26.73 5.18
C ASP A 52 -28.43 -27.39 5.83
N PRO A 53 -27.27 -27.35 5.15
CA PRO A 53 -26.03 -27.97 5.62
C PRO A 53 -25.37 -27.26 6.81
N LEU A 54 -25.95 -26.18 7.33
CA LEU A 54 -25.41 -25.41 8.47
C LEU A 54 -26.07 -25.78 9.82
N GLN A 55 -27.04 -26.70 9.82
CA GLN A 55 -27.73 -27.21 11.03
C GLN A 55 -27.06 -28.42 11.70
N ASP A 56 -25.77 -28.70 11.42
CA ASP A 56 -25.07 -29.92 11.90
C ASP A 56 -24.89 -29.97 13.43
N ASP A 57 -25.05 -28.83 14.13
CA ASP A 57 -25.02 -28.71 15.59
C ASP A 57 -26.29 -29.27 16.31
N LEU A 58 -27.29 -29.78 15.57
CA LEU A 58 -28.53 -30.37 16.11
C LEU A 58 -28.77 -31.81 15.64
N ASN A 59 -27.70 -32.61 15.54
CA ASN A 59 -27.77 -34.05 15.30
C ASN A 59 -28.28 -34.84 16.54
N GLY A 60 -29.53 -34.60 16.93
CA GLY A 60 -30.24 -35.35 17.98
C GLY A 60 -29.85 -35.03 19.42
N GLN A 61 -28.86 -34.17 19.67
CA GLN A 61 -28.55 -33.71 21.03
C GLN A 61 -29.63 -32.76 21.56
N LEU A 62 -30.48 -33.28 22.44
CA LEU A 62 -31.30 -32.46 23.32
C LEU A 62 -30.43 -31.49 24.12
N ASP A 63 -30.92 -30.27 24.33
CA ASP A 63 -30.32 -29.30 25.24
C ASP A 63 -30.07 -29.94 26.62
N PHE A 64 -28.97 -29.55 27.27
CA PHE A 64 -28.56 -30.07 28.58
C PHE A 64 -29.63 -29.85 29.66
N GLY A 65 -30.51 -28.85 29.52
CA GLY A 65 -31.67 -28.66 30.39
C GLY A 65 -32.81 -29.66 30.13
N ALA A 66 -33.02 -30.09 28.88
CA ALA A 66 -34.05 -31.07 28.52
C ALA A 66 -33.66 -32.50 28.92
N LEU A 67 -32.37 -32.86 28.86
CA LEU A 67 -31.85 -34.15 29.34
C LEU A 67 -32.06 -34.37 30.84
N GLN A 68 -32.18 -33.30 31.64
CA GLN A 68 -32.47 -33.39 33.08
C GLN A 68 -33.95 -33.66 33.40
N LEU A 69 -34.84 -33.61 32.39
CA LEU A 69 -36.29 -33.82 32.54
C LEU A 69 -36.75 -35.22 32.09
N LEU A 70 -35.84 -36.06 31.60
CA LEU A 70 -36.12 -37.40 31.09
C LEU A 70 -35.47 -38.47 31.98
N ASP A 71 -36.28 -39.37 32.53
CA ASP A 71 -35.80 -40.56 33.22
C ASP A 71 -35.26 -41.58 32.19
N ASN A 72 -33.95 -41.85 32.22
CA ASN A 72 -33.25 -42.76 31.28
C ASN A 72 -33.30 -42.26 29.81
N PRO A 73 -32.63 -41.13 29.49
CA PRO A 73 -32.70 -40.48 28.16
C PRO A 73 -32.38 -41.40 26.98
N GLU A 74 -31.53 -42.41 27.18
CA GLU A 74 -31.13 -43.39 26.17
C GLU A 74 -32.30 -44.21 25.61
N HIS A 75 -33.34 -44.47 26.41
CA HIS A 75 -34.54 -45.19 25.94
C HIS A 75 -35.45 -44.33 25.05
N HIS A 76 -35.19 -43.02 24.96
CA HIS A 76 -36.01 -42.08 24.20
C HIS A 76 -35.36 -41.64 22.88
N ALA A 77 -34.10 -42.01 22.61
CA ALA A 77 -33.32 -41.57 21.45
C ALA A 77 -34.08 -41.74 20.11
N ASP A 78 -34.50 -42.96 19.77
CA ASP A 78 -35.22 -43.28 18.52
C ASP A 78 -36.52 -42.48 18.30
N ALA A 79 -37.15 -42.05 19.41
CA ALA A 79 -38.39 -41.28 19.42
C ALA A 79 -38.11 -39.77 19.31
N ILE A 80 -37.05 -39.28 19.97
CA ILE A 80 -36.57 -37.90 19.86
C ILE A 80 -36.14 -37.63 18.41
N GLU A 81 -35.29 -38.48 17.82
CA GLU A 81 -34.86 -38.35 16.42
C GLU A 81 -36.04 -38.33 15.44
N ALA A 82 -37.03 -39.21 15.63
CA ALA A 82 -38.21 -39.27 14.76
C ALA A 82 -39.13 -38.04 14.90
N ILE A 83 -39.20 -37.45 16.10
CA ILE A 83 -39.96 -36.24 16.37
C ILE A 83 -39.23 -35.01 15.82
N ASP A 84 -37.92 -34.88 16.02
CA ASP A 84 -37.12 -33.78 15.47
C ASP A 84 -37.16 -33.79 13.93
N LEU A 85 -36.91 -34.94 13.31
CA LEU A 85 -37.03 -35.12 11.87
C LEU A 85 -38.43 -34.76 11.36
N TYR A 86 -39.50 -35.11 12.12
CA TYR A 86 -40.86 -34.71 11.79
C TYR A 86 -41.05 -33.18 11.82
N HIS A 87 -40.55 -32.50 12.85
CA HIS A 87 -40.66 -31.05 12.98
C HIS A 87 -39.89 -30.33 11.87
N ARG A 88 -38.62 -30.69 11.65
CA ARG A 88 -37.76 -30.09 10.61
C ARG A 88 -38.33 -30.31 9.20
N MET A 89 -38.75 -31.54 8.86
CA MET A 89 -39.41 -31.80 7.57
C MET A 89 -40.75 -31.08 7.43
N ARG A 90 -41.55 -30.98 8.50
CA ARG A 90 -42.82 -30.24 8.46
C ARG A 90 -42.59 -28.76 8.18
N GLU A 91 -41.58 -28.14 8.79
CA GLU A 91 -41.24 -26.73 8.58
C GLU A 91 -40.69 -26.49 7.16
N LEU A 92 -39.78 -27.35 6.68
CA LEU A 92 -39.32 -27.35 5.30
C LEU A 92 -40.50 -27.43 4.32
N LEU A 93 -41.35 -28.45 4.43
CA LEU A 93 -42.47 -28.68 3.52
C LEU A 93 -43.51 -27.55 3.59
N LEU A 94 -43.75 -26.96 4.76
CA LEU A 94 -44.60 -25.77 4.91
C LEU A 94 -44.02 -24.55 4.18
N SER A 95 -42.69 -24.37 4.18
CA SER A 95 -42.02 -23.32 3.38
C SER A 95 -42.21 -23.55 1.87
N LEU A 96 -42.21 -24.81 1.43
CA LEU A 96 -42.54 -25.23 0.05
C LEU A 96 -44.05 -25.21 -0.25
N SER A 97 -44.87 -24.64 0.65
CA SER A 97 -46.35 -24.60 0.59
C SER A 97 -47.04 -25.97 0.59
N TYR A 98 -46.32 -27.06 0.84
CA TYR A 98 -46.90 -28.39 1.03
C TYR A 98 -47.49 -28.52 2.45
N ARG A 99 -48.79 -28.81 2.53
CA ARG A 99 -49.52 -28.93 3.80
C ARG A 99 -49.95 -30.36 4.06
N GLY A 100 -49.89 -30.79 5.33
CA GLY A 100 -50.40 -32.09 5.76
C GLY A 100 -49.37 -33.23 5.80
N PHE A 101 -48.10 -32.89 6.01
CA PHE A 101 -47.08 -33.83 6.49
C PHE A 101 -47.39 -34.26 7.94
N LYS A 102 -47.25 -35.56 8.23
CA LYS A 102 -47.62 -36.21 9.49
C LYS A 102 -46.47 -37.09 9.97
N LEU A 103 -46.36 -37.35 11.28
CA LEU A 103 -45.40 -38.32 11.83
C LEU A 103 -45.58 -39.74 11.23
N ALA A 104 -46.79 -40.07 10.79
CA ALA A 104 -47.06 -41.30 10.04
C ALA A 104 -46.26 -41.39 8.72
N ASP A 105 -45.97 -40.28 8.04
CA ASP A 105 -45.21 -40.26 6.78
C ASP A 105 -43.73 -40.64 6.96
N ILE A 106 -43.23 -40.68 8.22
CA ILE A 106 -41.91 -41.18 8.62
C ILE A 106 -42.02 -42.61 9.17
N LEU A 107 -42.95 -42.86 10.09
CA LEU A 107 -43.03 -44.14 10.81
C LEU A 107 -43.72 -45.27 10.02
N ARG A 108 -44.64 -44.93 9.11
CA ARG A 108 -45.40 -45.84 8.23
C ARG A 108 -45.70 -45.12 6.89
N PRO A 109 -44.69 -44.89 6.05
CA PRO A 109 -44.87 -44.17 4.79
C PRO A 109 -45.84 -44.91 3.85
N GLU A 110 -46.73 -44.16 3.20
CA GLU A 110 -47.59 -44.67 2.13
C GLU A 110 -46.97 -44.33 0.75
N PRO A 111 -46.92 -45.25 -0.23
CA PRO A 111 -46.25 -45.03 -1.51
C PRO A 111 -46.66 -43.74 -2.23
N LEU A 112 -47.97 -43.52 -2.38
CA LEU A 112 -48.52 -42.33 -3.07
C LEU A 112 -48.19 -41.03 -2.32
N ARG A 113 -48.25 -41.05 -0.97
CA ARG A 113 -47.93 -39.87 -0.14
C ARG A 113 -46.45 -39.54 -0.22
N MET A 114 -45.57 -40.54 -0.19
CA MET A 114 -44.13 -40.34 -0.33
C MET A 114 -43.79 -39.74 -1.71
N ILE A 115 -44.39 -40.23 -2.80
CA ILE A 115 -44.21 -39.65 -4.14
C ILE A 115 -44.65 -38.18 -4.19
N HIS A 116 -45.77 -37.81 -3.54
CA HIS A 116 -46.23 -36.42 -3.47
C HIS A 116 -45.30 -35.51 -2.66
N ILE A 117 -44.81 -35.99 -1.51
CA ILE A 117 -43.85 -35.26 -0.68
C ILE A 117 -42.54 -35.05 -1.44
N LEU A 118 -41.99 -36.09 -2.05
CA LEU A 118 -40.74 -36.02 -2.81
C LEU A 118 -40.89 -35.20 -4.10
N SER A 119 -42.05 -35.20 -4.76
CA SER A 119 -42.33 -34.30 -5.89
C SER A 119 -42.22 -32.83 -5.47
N ALA A 120 -42.73 -32.46 -4.29
CA ALA A 120 -42.60 -31.08 -3.79
C ALA A 120 -41.13 -30.71 -3.52
N VAL A 121 -40.34 -31.63 -2.95
CA VAL A 121 -38.91 -31.45 -2.68
C VAL A 121 -38.08 -31.36 -3.97
N VAL A 122 -38.26 -32.27 -4.92
CA VAL A 122 -37.48 -32.32 -6.17
C VAL A 122 -37.73 -31.09 -7.05
N ASN A 123 -38.98 -30.66 -7.19
CA ASN A 123 -39.29 -29.42 -7.92
C ASN A 123 -38.66 -28.18 -7.24
N PHE A 124 -38.52 -28.17 -5.90
CA PHE A 124 -37.79 -27.11 -5.22
C PHE A 124 -36.28 -27.19 -5.44
N ILE A 125 -35.69 -28.39 -5.48
CA ILE A 125 -34.27 -28.58 -5.80
C ILE A 125 -33.96 -28.02 -7.20
N PHE A 126 -34.74 -28.37 -8.22
CA PHE A 126 -34.57 -27.83 -9.57
C PHE A 126 -34.72 -26.29 -9.61
N TYR A 127 -35.71 -25.73 -8.90
CA TYR A 127 -35.86 -24.28 -8.78
C TYR A 127 -34.64 -23.63 -8.09
N ARG A 128 -34.13 -24.23 -7.01
CA ARG A 128 -32.95 -23.77 -6.28
C ARG A 128 -31.71 -23.79 -7.17
N GLU A 129 -31.48 -24.86 -7.91
CA GLU A 129 -30.36 -24.98 -8.86
C GLU A 129 -30.46 -23.93 -9.97
N GLU A 130 -31.63 -23.73 -10.58
CA GLU A 130 -31.85 -22.68 -11.58
C GLU A 130 -31.50 -21.29 -11.01
N LYS A 131 -31.91 -20.97 -9.77
CA LYS A 131 -31.60 -19.68 -9.16
C LYS A 131 -30.14 -19.56 -8.71
N LEU A 132 -29.52 -20.62 -8.18
CA LEU A 132 -28.10 -20.63 -7.86
C LEU A 132 -27.25 -20.37 -9.10
N ASN A 133 -27.60 -20.97 -10.25
CA ASN A 133 -26.93 -20.69 -11.52
C ASN A 133 -27.04 -19.20 -11.93
N THR A 134 -28.18 -18.54 -11.70
CA THR A 134 -28.29 -17.08 -11.93
C THR A 134 -27.47 -16.23 -10.94
N LEU A 135 -27.14 -16.77 -9.77
CA LEU A 135 -26.33 -16.12 -8.74
C LEU A 135 -24.83 -16.45 -8.82
N GLN A 136 -24.41 -17.35 -9.71
CA GLN A 136 -23.02 -17.79 -9.84
C GLN A 136 -22.04 -16.62 -10.00
N LEU A 137 -22.35 -15.63 -10.84
CA LEU A 137 -21.52 -14.43 -11.06
C LEU A 137 -21.42 -13.52 -9.81
N ALA A 138 -22.39 -13.60 -8.88
CA ALA A 138 -22.30 -12.95 -7.58
C ALA A 138 -21.43 -13.77 -6.60
N MET A 139 -21.53 -15.11 -6.62
CA MET A 139 -20.71 -16.00 -5.81
C MET A 139 -19.21 -15.90 -6.18
N GLU A 140 -18.89 -15.86 -7.47
CA GLU A 140 -17.53 -15.65 -7.99
C GLU A 140 -16.94 -14.31 -7.48
N LYS A 141 -17.73 -13.23 -7.47
CA LYS A 141 -17.32 -11.94 -6.91
C LYS A 141 -17.09 -11.99 -5.41
N VAL A 142 -17.96 -12.66 -4.65
CA VAL A 142 -17.79 -12.84 -3.20
C VAL A 142 -16.51 -13.61 -2.89
N SER A 143 -16.23 -14.69 -3.63
CA SER A 143 -14.97 -15.45 -3.49
C SER A 143 -13.73 -14.59 -3.81
N ALA A 144 -13.77 -13.80 -4.89
CA ALA A 144 -12.68 -12.90 -5.24
C ALA A 144 -12.46 -11.77 -4.20
N TYR A 145 -13.53 -11.24 -3.60
CA TYR A 145 -13.42 -10.26 -2.50
C TYR A 145 -12.89 -10.90 -1.21
N ASP A 146 -13.25 -12.15 -0.92
CA ASP A 146 -12.78 -12.87 0.25
C ASP A 146 -11.28 -13.21 0.15
N GLU A 147 -10.81 -13.61 -1.03
CA GLU A 147 -9.37 -13.79 -1.29
C GLU A 147 -8.62 -12.47 -1.17
N ARG A 148 -9.14 -11.39 -1.78
CA ARG A 148 -8.53 -10.06 -1.66
C ARG A 148 -8.52 -9.55 -0.21
N ARG A 149 -9.51 -9.93 0.60
CA ARG A 149 -9.53 -9.63 2.04
C ARG A 149 -8.39 -10.35 2.76
N ARG A 150 -8.20 -11.66 2.54
CA ARG A 150 -7.08 -12.44 3.10
C ARG A 150 -5.73 -11.82 2.75
N GLU A 151 -5.49 -11.50 1.48
CA GLU A 151 -4.25 -10.85 1.03
C GLU A 151 -3.96 -9.54 1.78
N LEU A 152 -5.01 -8.73 2.05
CA LEU A 152 -4.89 -7.44 2.72
C LEU A 152 -4.67 -7.61 4.23
N GLU A 153 -5.32 -8.60 4.86
CA GLU A 153 -5.12 -8.94 6.27
C GLU A 153 -3.69 -9.45 6.53
N GLU A 154 -3.15 -10.29 5.65
CA GLU A 154 -1.74 -10.75 5.73
C GLU A 154 -0.74 -9.59 5.56
N LYS A 155 -0.94 -8.74 4.55
CA LYS A 155 -0.11 -7.53 4.34
C LYS A 155 -0.18 -6.57 5.52
N LEU A 156 -1.34 -6.41 6.15
CA LEU A 156 -1.50 -5.56 7.34
C LEU A 156 -0.68 -6.12 8.52
N SER A 157 -0.73 -7.43 8.77
CA SER A 157 0.06 -8.11 9.80
C SER A 157 1.56 -7.92 9.59
N GLU A 158 2.03 -8.14 8.35
CA GLU A 158 3.44 -8.03 7.98
C GLU A 158 3.97 -6.58 8.06
N LEU A 159 3.16 -5.57 7.70
CA LEU A 159 3.50 -4.16 7.89
C LEU A 159 3.51 -3.75 9.38
N GLN A 160 2.61 -4.31 10.20
CA GLN A 160 2.60 -4.06 11.65
C GLN A 160 3.86 -4.60 12.32
N LYS A 161 4.33 -5.77 11.89
CA LYS A 161 5.60 -6.36 12.34
C LYS A 161 6.79 -5.46 11.99
N GLN A 162 6.94 -5.06 10.73
CA GLN A 162 8.02 -4.16 10.29
C GLN A 162 8.02 -2.82 11.06
N ARG A 163 6.84 -2.24 11.31
CA ARG A 163 6.73 -1.01 12.12
C ARG A 163 7.28 -1.20 13.53
N MET A 164 7.07 -2.37 14.14
CA MET A 164 7.62 -2.70 15.46
C MET A 164 9.15 -2.87 15.40
N GLU A 165 9.67 -3.52 14.36
CA GLU A 165 11.12 -3.69 14.14
C GLU A 165 11.83 -2.33 13.96
N PHE A 166 11.28 -1.43 13.14
CA PHE A 166 11.82 -0.08 12.96
C PHE A 166 11.75 0.80 14.22
N GLU A 167 10.71 0.64 15.04
CA GLU A 167 10.58 1.38 16.30
C GLU A 167 11.65 0.93 17.31
N VAL A 168 11.92 -0.38 17.40
CA VAL A 168 13.01 -0.93 18.23
C VAL A 168 14.37 -0.47 17.71
N ALA A 169 14.60 -0.47 16.39
CA ALA A 169 15.85 0.03 15.80
C ALA A 169 16.09 1.51 16.16
N ARG A 170 15.09 2.39 15.99
CA ARG A 170 15.21 3.81 16.34
C ARG A 170 15.54 4.01 17.82
N GLN A 171 14.93 3.24 18.72
CA GLN A 171 15.23 3.30 20.16
C GLN A 171 16.66 2.89 20.51
N MET A 172 17.31 2.06 19.69
CA MET A 172 18.73 1.70 19.86
C MET A 172 19.68 2.75 19.26
N GLU A 173 19.27 3.46 18.21
CA GLU A 173 20.06 4.50 17.55
C GLU A 173 20.00 5.85 18.30
N GLU A 174 18.86 6.18 18.92
CA GLU A 174 18.62 7.40 19.71
C GLU A 174 19.78 7.80 20.66
N PRO A 175 20.33 6.92 21.53
CA PRO A 175 21.45 7.30 22.41
C PRO A 175 22.74 7.63 21.64
N MET A 176 22.99 6.99 20.48
CA MET A 176 24.16 7.27 19.66
C MET A 176 24.04 8.62 18.96
N VAL A 177 22.83 8.97 18.50
CA VAL A 177 22.55 10.31 17.93
C VAL A 177 22.79 11.39 18.98
N GLN A 178 22.30 11.20 20.21
CA GLN A 178 22.50 12.15 21.31
C GLN A 178 23.98 12.34 21.69
N GLU A 179 24.80 11.28 21.64
CA GLU A 179 26.26 11.37 21.85
C GLU A 179 26.94 12.20 20.74
N VAL A 180 26.62 11.92 19.47
CA VAL A 180 27.15 12.67 18.32
C VAL A 180 26.71 14.14 18.35
N GLU A 181 25.46 14.44 18.71
CA GLU A 181 24.99 15.82 18.88
C GLU A 181 25.74 16.57 19.98
N ALA A 182 26.07 15.90 21.10
CA ALA A 182 26.87 16.47 22.17
C ALA A 182 28.31 16.79 21.69
N GLU A 183 28.95 15.91 20.91
CA GLU A 183 30.25 16.17 20.31
C GLU A 183 30.20 17.33 19.30
N VAL A 184 29.21 17.36 18.41
CA VAL A 184 29.01 18.45 17.44
C VAL A 184 28.80 19.79 18.15
N SER A 185 28.05 19.81 19.25
CA SER A 185 27.87 21.00 20.09
C SER A 185 29.20 21.49 20.70
N LYS A 186 29.99 20.57 21.25
CA LYS A 186 31.32 20.84 21.82
C LYS A 186 32.30 21.37 20.76
N LEU A 187 32.33 20.78 19.56
CA LEU A 187 33.15 21.25 18.44
C LEU A 187 32.74 22.66 17.99
N LYS A 188 31.43 22.94 17.86
CA LYS A 188 30.93 24.29 17.53
C LYS A 188 31.39 25.35 18.53
N GLN A 189 31.41 25.03 19.83
CA GLN A 189 31.94 25.93 20.87
C GLN A 189 33.44 26.19 20.70
N SER A 190 34.25 25.14 20.47
CA SER A 190 35.68 25.27 20.20
C SER A 190 35.97 26.13 18.96
N THR A 191 35.22 25.95 17.86
CA THR A 191 35.35 26.78 16.65
C THR A 191 35.03 28.25 16.92
N GLN A 192 34.00 28.55 17.73
CA GLN A 192 33.73 29.93 18.15
C GLN A 192 34.88 30.54 18.96
N GLU A 193 35.49 29.76 19.87
CA GLU A 193 36.60 30.25 20.70
C GLU A 193 37.86 30.51 19.85
N TYR A 194 38.23 29.61 18.95
CA TYR A 194 39.33 29.85 18.00
C TYR A 194 39.08 31.07 17.11
N LYS A 195 37.82 31.33 16.72
CA LYS A 195 37.47 32.55 15.96
C LYS A 195 37.69 33.83 16.77
N LYS A 196 37.43 33.84 18.08
CA LYS A 196 37.76 34.98 18.96
C LYS A 196 39.28 35.19 19.04
N GLN A 197 40.05 34.11 19.23
CA GLN A 197 41.51 34.16 19.30
C GLN A 197 42.12 34.70 18.00
N GLN A 198 41.60 34.28 16.84
CA GLN A 198 42.03 34.78 15.53
C GLN A 198 41.80 36.30 15.38
N ILE A 199 40.67 36.82 15.87
CA ILE A 199 40.39 38.27 15.84
C ILE A 199 41.35 39.03 16.75
N LEU A 200 41.65 38.50 17.94
CA LEU A 200 42.60 39.09 18.87
C LEU A 200 44.01 39.20 18.26
N MET A 201 44.50 38.13 17.65
CA MET A 201 45.81 38.12 16.97
C MET A 201 45.86 39.14 15.81
N LYS A 202 44.81 39.22 14.98
CA LYS A 202 44.73 40.23 13.90
C LYS A 202 44.80 41.67 14.40
N ASN A 203 44.24 41.96 15.57
CA ASN A 203 44.34 43.28 16.18
C ASN A 203 45.76 43.56 16.69
N GLN A 204 46.46 42.55 17.24
CA GLN A 204 47.86 42.67 17.66
C GLN A 204 48.80 42.88 16.48
N ASP A 205 48.64 42.14 15.37
CA ASP A 205 49.42 42.33 14.14
C ASP A 205 49.28 43.76 13.60
N LYS A 206 48.07 44.34 13.64
CA LYS A 206 47.84 45.73 13.25
C LYS A 206 48.58 46.70 14.18
N GLU A 207 48.51 46.49 15.50
CA GLU A 207 49.21 47.33 16.48
C GLU A 207 50.74 47.25 16.31
N PHE A 208 51.29 46.07 15.97
CA PHE A 208 52.71 45.92 15.64
C PHE A 208 53.08 46.61 14.33
N THR A 209 52.21 46.55 13.31
CA THR A 209 52.43 47.24 12.02
C THR A 209 52.50 48.77 12.23
N GLU A 210 51.55 49.35 12.96
CA GLU A 210 51.55 50.78 13.31
C GLU A 210 52.81 51.19 14.10
N LYS A 211 53.32 50.32 15.00
CA LYS A 211 54.59 50.57 15.72
C LYS A 211 55.82 50.50 14.81
N ILE A 212 55.82 49.63 13.80
CA ILE A 212 56.91 49.54 12.81
C ILE A 212 56.99 50.82 11.99
N GLU A 213 55.86 51.32 11.48
CA GLU A 213 55.79 52.60 10.73
C GLU A 213 56.34 53.78 11.56
N VAL A 214 55.98 53.87 12.84
CA VAL A 214 56.48 54.92 13.75
C VAL A 214 57.98 54.80 14.03
N LEU A 215 58.56 53.59 14.00
CA LEU A 215 60.00 53.39 14.16
C LEU A 215 60.77 53.75 12.87
N ASP A 216 60.22 53.44 11.70
CA ASP A 216 60.86 53.69 10.40
C ASP A 216 61.02 55.20 10.12
N VAL A 217 60.02 56.01 10.52
CA VAL A 217 60.10 57.49 10.50
C VAL A 217 61.24 57.99 11.40
N LYS A 218 61.45 57.39 12.58
CA LYS A 218 62.53 57.80 13.50
C LYS A 218 63.91 57.42 12.97
N ILE A 219 64.04 56.25 12.33
CA ILE A 219 65.28 55.83 11.67
C ILE A 219 65.63 56.83 10.56
N SER A 220 64.68 57.12 9.68
CA SER A 220 64.83 58.11 8.60
C SER A 220 65.28 59.48 9.10
N GLN A 221 64.76 59.93 10.24
CA GLN A 221 65.16 61.20 10.85
C GLN A 221 66.60 61.17 11.40
N ALA A 222 67.01 60.06 12.04
CA ALA A 222 68.37 59.91 12.56
C ALA A 222 69.43 59.80 11.44
N GLU A 223 69.10 59.13 10.33
CA GLU A 223 69.98 59.06 9.14
C GLU A 223 70.22 60.45 8.53
N PHE A 224 69.19 61.30 8.48
CA PHE A 224 69.31 62.68 8.00
C PHE A 224 70.23 63.54 8.89
N GLU A 225 70.15 63.38 10.22
CA GLU A 225 71.05 64.06 11.15
C GLU A 225 72.50 63.59 11.00
N LEU A 226 72.73 62.29 10.82
CA LEU A 226 74.06 61.71 10.59
C LEU A 226 74.71 62.23 9.30
N PHE A 227 73.93 62.38 8.22
CA PHE A 227 74.39 62.93 6.96
C PHE A 227 74.90 64.38 7.12
N LYS A 228 74.17 65.22 7.87
CA LYS A 228 74.57 66.60 8.14
C LYS A 228 75.90 66.68 8.90
N VAL A 229 76.06 65.87 9.95
CA VAL A 229 77.31 65.84 10.75
C VAL A 229 78.50 65.34 9.93
N THR A 230 78.30 64.37 9.04
CA THR A 230 79.37 63.88 8.15
C THR A 230 79.76 64.91 7.08
N GLU A 231 78.81 65.71 6.57
CA GLU A 231 79.13 66.85 5.68
C GLU A 231 79.96 67.92 6.41
N GLU A 232 79.59 68.29 7.64
CA GLU A 232 80.35 69.26 8.45
C GLU A 232 81.78 68.76 8.77
N ASN A 233 81.93 67.48 9.12
CA ASN A 233 83.22 66.86 9.40
C ASN A 233 84.12 66.83 8.13
N SER A 234 83.53 66.65 6.94
CA SER A 234 84.25 66.70 5.67
C SER A 234 84.83 68.09 5.34
N LYS A 235 84.16 69.16 5.79
CA LYS A 235 84.63 70.55 5.62
C LYS A 235 85.81 70.84 6.53
N LEU A 236 85.72 70.45 7.81
CA LEU A 236 86.80 70.63 8.79
C LEU A 236 88.09 69.86 8.43
N LEU A 237 87.97 68.72 7.75
CA LEU A 237 89.11 67.95 7.25
C LEU A 237 89.89 68.62 6.10
N SER A 238 89.38 69.72 5.53
CA SER A 238 90.02 70.42 4.39
C SER A 238 90.97 71.55 4.79
N GLU A 239 91.08 71.90 6.08
CA GLU A 239 91.78 73.11 6.55
C GLU A 239 93.19 72.89 7.17
N VAL A 240 93.79 71.68 7.09
CA VAL A 240 95.01 71.35 7.87
C VAL A 240 96.19 70.83 7.02
N VAL A 241 97.20 71.69 6.77
CA VAL A 241 98.50 71.39 6.10
C VAL A 241 99.46 72.60 6.27
N GLN A 242 100.80 72.54 6.44
CA GLN A 242 101.74 71.47 6.85
C GLN A 242 103.13 72.05 7.25
N SER A 243 103.93 71.29 8.04
CA SER A 243 105.42 71.24 8.06
C SER A 243 106.30 72.44 8.55
N PRO A 244 107.36 72.12 9.34
CA PRO A 244 108.61 72.88 9.34
C PRO A 244 109.86 72.01 9.11
N GLU A 245 110.59 72.26 8.02
CA GLU A 245 111.97 71.79 7.83
C GLU A 245 112.99 72.76 8.48
N LYS A 246 114.02 72.21 9.16
CA LYS A 246 115.45 72.64 9.10
C LYS A 246 116.26 71.99 10.22
N LEU A 247 116.82 70.80 9.93
CA LEU A 247 117.87 70.03 10.64
C LEU A 247 117.83 68.64 9.94
N GLN A 248 118.82 68.14 9.20
CA GLN A 248 120.28 68.20 9.35
C GLN A 248 120.97 67.91 8.00
N THR A 249 121.37 68.95 7.26
CA THR A 249 122.01 68.87 5.92
C THR A 249 123.48 68.41 5.97
N ALA A 250 123.80 67.40 6.78
CA ALA A 250 125.15 66.89 7.01
C ALA A 250 125.23 65.35 7.11
N LEU A 251 124.12 64.64 6.87
CA LEU A 251 124.07 63.18 6.75
C LEU A 251 123.77 62.71 5.32
N GLU A 252 123.48 63.63 4.40
CA GLU A 252 123.05 63.37 3.02
C GLU A 252 124.01 62.50 2.20
N GLU A 253 125.32 62.66 2.31
CA GLU A 253 126.24 62.13 1.30
C GLU A 253 126.55 60.62 1.45
N LYS A 254 126.66 60.14 2.70
CA LYS A 254 126.73 58.70 3.00
C LYS A 254 125.35 58.03 3.02
N ARG A 255 124.28 58.79 3.30
CA ARG A 255 122.90 58.33 3.05
C ARG A 255 122.69 58.11 1.55
N LYS A 256 123.19 59.00 0.68
CA LYS A 256 122.91 59.03 -0.78
C LYS A 256 122.91 57.66 -1.46
N LYS A 257 123.96 56.85 -1.29
CA LYS A 257 124.07 55.51 -1.90
C LYS A 257 123.20 54.43 -1.25
N LEU A 258 122.92 54.53 0.05
CA LEU A 258 121.95 53.64 0.71
C LEU A 258 120.51 54.05 0.38
N THR A 259 120.24 55.36 0.25
CA THR A 259 118.95 55.89 -0.19
C THR A 259 118.70 55.65 -1.67
N GLU A 260 119.71 55.54 -2.53
CA GLU A 260 119.49 55.25 -3.95
C GLU A 260 118.87 53.85 -4.13
N VAL A 261 119.47 52.83 -3.50
CA VAL A 261 118.91 51.46 -3.44
C VAL A 261 117.61 51.39 -2.64
N LYS A 262 117.54 52.08 -1.49
CA LYS A 262 116.33 52.11 -0.64
C LYS A 262 115.23 53.03 -1.18
N ASN A 263 115.49 53.78 -2.25
CA ASN A 263 114.48 54.56 -2.98
C ASN A 263 114.01 53.78 -4.21
N SER A 264 114.87 53.06 -4.94
CA SER A 264 114.38 52.13 -5.97
C SER A 264 113.54 51.01 -5.36
N GLU A 265 113.98 50.42 -4.24
CA GLU A 265 113.17 49.47 -3.44
C GLU A 265 111.83 50.11 -3.00
N ARG A 266 111.84 51.34 -2.49
CA ARG A 266 110.59 52.03 -2.10
C ARG A 266 109.71 52.43 -3.28
N MET A 267 110.27 52.74 -4.45
CA MET A 267 109.49 53.00 -5.67
C MET A 267 108.80 51.74 -6.16
N GLU A 268 109.48 50.58 -6.13
CA GLU A 268 108.87 49.30 -6.50
C GLU A 268 107.83 48.83 -5.45
N ILE A 269 108.09 49.02 -4.15
CA ILE A 269 107.10 48.77 -3.10
C ILE A 269 105.88 49.70 -3.24
N HIS A 270 106.07 50.98 -3.58
CA HIS A 270 104.98 51.93 -3.82
C HIS A 270 104.18 51.54 -5.07
N SER A 271 104.85 51.25 -6.18
CA SER A 271 104.27 50.71 -7.43
C SER A 271 103.47 49.43 -7.19
N PHE A 272 103.97 48.53 -6.33
CA PHE A 272 103.25 47.32 -5.91
C PHE A 272 102.03 47.64 -5.03
N GLN A 273 102.16 48.57 -4.08
CA GLN A 273 101.06 49.01 -3.22
C GLN A 273 99.94 49.72 -4.03
N GLU A 274 100.27 50.57 -5.00
CA GLU A 274 99.32 51.21 -5.92
C GLU A 274 98.60 50.17 -6.78
N LYS A 275 99.32 49.18 -7.34
CA LYS A 275 98.73 48.06 -8.08
C LYS A 275 97.83 47.19 -7.20
N ASN A 276 98.21 46.94 -5.95
CA ASN A 276 97.42 46.14 -5.02
C ASN A 276 96.15 46.88 -4.56
N ALA A 277 96.24 48.18 -4.27
CA ALA A 277 95.07 49.02 -3.99
C ALA A 277 94.12 49.07 -5.20
N THR A 278 94.66 49.18 -6.40
CA THR A 278 93.90 49.12 -7.66
C THR A 278 93.19 47.77 -7.83
N LEU A 279 93.88 46.65 -7.54
CA LEU A 279 93.30 45.31 -7.57
C LEU A 279 92.16 45.15 -6.54
N GLU A 280 92.31 45.71 -5.35
CA GLU A 280 91.29 45.68 -4.30
C GLU A 280 90.01 46.45 -4.71
N VAL A 281 90.16 47.58 -5.42
CA VAL A 281 89.04 48.30 -6.03
C VAL A 281 88.33 47.44 -7.09
N TYR A 282 89.08 46.76 -7.97
CA TYR A 282 88.50 45.85 -8.96
C TYR A 282 87.77 44.66 -8.32
N LEU A 283 88.30 44.07 -7.24
CA LEU A 283 87.63 42.99 -6.50
C LEU A 283 86.31 43.48 -5.86
N LYS A 284 86.30 44.67 -5.27
CA LYS A 284 85.08 45.30 -4.74
C LYS A 284 84.06 45.61 -5.84
N ALA A 285 84.51 46.00 -7.03
CA ALA A 285 83.64 46.20 -8.19
C ALA A 285 83.02 44.87 -8.68
N LEU A 286 83.81 43.80 -8.77
CA LEU A 286 83.34 42.46 -9.15
C LEU A 286 82.32 41.89 -8.15
N GLN A 287 82.53 42.09 -6.84
CA GLN A 287 81.54 41.71 -5.82
C GLN A 287 80.22 42.46 -5.95
N LYS A 288 80.26 43.77 -6.28
CA LYS A 288 79.04 44.56 -6.56
C LYS A 288 78.33 44.07 -7.81
N LEU A 289 79.06 43.77 -8.90
CA LEU A 289 78.51 43.21 -10.12
C LEU A 289 77.85 41.84 -9.90
N SER A 290 78.43 40.97 -9.07
CA SER A 290 77.81 39.69 -8.70
C SER A 290 76.46 39.91 -8.02
N LYS A 291 76.39 40.78 -7.00
CA LYS A 291 75.13 41.09 -6.28
C LYS A 291 74.06 41.69 -7.20
N LEU A 292 74.46 42.54 -8.15
CA LEU A 292 73.55 43.08 -9.16
C LEU A 292 73.03 41.97 -10.10
N ALA A 293 73.87 41.01 -10.48
CA ALA A 293 73.45 39.87 -11.30
C ALA A 293 72.46 38.93 -10.55
N ASP A 294 72.64 38.74 -9.24
CA ASP A 294 71.69 38.03 -8.38
C ASP A 294 70.32 38.75 -8.32
N GLN A 295 70.33 40.07 -8.12
CA GLN A 295 69.11 40.89 -8.11
C GLN A 295 68.39 40.87 -9.48
N VAL A 296 69.13 40.93 -10.59
CA VAL A 296 68.56 40.82 -11.94
C VAL A 296 67.92 39.44 -12.16
N ARG A 297 68.51 38.34 -11.66
CA ARG A 297 67.87 37.02 -11.70
C ARG A 297 66.56 36.97 -10.90
N ALA A 298 66.57 37.43 -9.65
CA ALA A 298 65.38 37.43 -8.81
C ALA A 298 64.22 38.26 -9.40
N THR A 299 64.52 39.44 -9.94
CA THR A 299 63.51 40.26 -10.64
C THR A 299 63.01 39.61 -11.94
N GLN A 300 63.86 38.90 -12.68
CA GLN A 300 63.45 38.16 -13.88
C GLN A 300 62.50 36.99 -13.55
N GLU A 301 62.70 36.30 -12.43
CA GLU A 301 61.78 35.26 -11.94
C GLU A 301 60.41 35.85 -11.56
N GLN A 302 60.39 36.97 -10.85
CA GLN A 302 59.15 37.71 -10.52
C GLN A 302 58.39 38.20 -11.76
N VAL A 303 59.11 38.68 -12.79
CA VAL A 303 58.50 39.06 -14.08
C VAL A 303 57.89 37.84 -14.80
N ASN A 304 58.50 36.66 -14.67
CA ASN A 304 57.99 35.44 -15.28
C ASN A 304 56.72 34.93 -14.58
N SER A 305 56.66 34.96 -13.25
CA SER A 305 55.44 34.59 -12.51
C SER A 305 54.29 35.58 -12.76
N ALA A 306 54.58 36.88 -12.84
CA ALA A 306 53.60 37.91 -13.21
C ALA A 306 52.97 37.67 -14.59
N LYS A 307 53.76 37.26 -15.59
CA LYS A 307 53.25 36.92 -16.94
C LYS A 307 52.32 35.70 -16.95
N ILE A 308 52.58 34.70 -16.10
CA ILE A 308 51.71 33.53 -15.97
C ILE A 308 50.37 33.97 -15.36
N MET A 309 50.40 34.72 -14.25
CA MET A 309 49.19 35.27 -13.63
C MET A 309 48.38 36.18 -14.58
N GLU A 310 49.04 36.98 -15.42
CA GLU A 310 48.36 37.80 -16.44
C GLU A 310 47.64 36.94 -17.50
N LYS A 311 48.24 35.81 -17.91
CA LYS A 311 47.63 34.87 -18.85
C LYS A 311 46.39 34.20 -18.24
N ASP A 312 46.49 33.78 -16.98
CA ASP A 312 45.39 33.10 -16.29
C ASP A 312 44.23 34.07 -16.00
N MET A 313 44.54 35.33 -15.63
CA MET A 313 43.54 36.40 -15.50
C MET A 313 42.78 36.63 -16.83
N LYS A 314 43.48 36.63 -17.97
CA LYS A 314 42.84 36.76 -19.29
C LYS A 314 41.95 35.55 -19.61
N ALA A 315 42.37 34.33 -19.28
CA ALA A 315 41.56 33.13 -19.46
C ALA A 315 40.29 33.15 -18.61
N LEU A 316 40.40 33.54 -17.32
CA LEU A 316 39.25 33.70 -16.43
C LEU A 316 38.28 34.79 -16.91
N LYS A 317 38.80 35.90 -17.46
CA LYS A 317 37.97 36.98 -18.00
C LYS A 317 37.12 36.54 -19.20
N VAL A 318 37.63 35.64 -20.05
CA VAL A 318 36.85 35.07 -21.17
C VAL A 318 35.73 34.19 -20.63
N LYS A 319 36.05 33.23 -19.73
CA LYS A 319 35.05 32.35 -19.11
C LYS A 319 33.91 33.14 -18.45
N LEU A 320 34.24 34.18 -17.68
CA LEU A 320 33.25 35.02 -17.01
C LEU A 320 32.34 35.80 -17.99
N SER A 321 32.80 36.04 -19.22
CA SER A 321 31.96 36.60 -20.29
C SER A 321 31.01 35.56 -20.89
N ASP A 322 31.47 34.31 -21.07
CA ASP A 322 30.66 33.21 -21.60
C ASP A 322 29.59 32.75 -20.58
N ASP A 323 29.94 32.73 -19.30
CA ASP A 323 29.03 32.48 -18.18
C ASP A 323 27.93 33.55 -18.12
N ALA A 324 28.27 34.83 -18.32
CA ALA A 324 27.29 35.92 -18.34
C ALA A 324 26.26 35.78 -19.47
N VAL A 325 26.68 35.36 -20.66
CA VAL A 325 25.76 35.06 -21.79
C VAL A 325 24.86 33.86 -21.45
N SER A 326 25.42 32.84 -20.79
CA SER A 326 24.67 31.66 -20.35
C SER A 326 23.61 32.01 -19.29
N ILE A 327 23.93 32.89 -18.34
CA ILE A 327 22.98 33.40 -17.33
C ILE A 327 21.81 34.12 -18.01
N MET A 328 22.07 35.06 -18.93
CA MET A 328 20.99 35.78 -19.65
C MET A 328 20.07 34.83 -20.43
N SER A 329 20.61 33.76 -21.00
CA SER A 329 19.86 32.71 -21.70
C SER A 329 18.96 31.90 -20.74
N LEU A 330 19.42 31.65 -19.52
CA LEU A 330 18.64 30.98 -18.48
C LEU A 330 17.55 31.90 -17.90
N GLU A 331 17.86 33.17 -17.65
CA GLU A 331 16.87 34.17 -17.19
C GLU A 331 15.69 34.30 -18.17
N ALA A 332 15.97 34.34 -19.48
CA ALA A 332 14.93 34.36 -20.51
C ALA A 332 14.03 33.11 -20.47
N LYS A 333 14.59 31.92 -20.22
CA LYS A 333 13.83 30.67 -20.07
C LYS A 333 13.00 30.64 -18.78
N VAL A 334 13.51 31.20 -17.68
CA VAL A 334 12.74 31.33 -16.43
C VAL A 334 11.50 32.18 -16.64
N LEU A 335 11.60 33.30 -17.37
CA LEU A 335 10.46 34.16 -17.68
C LEU A 335 9.39 33.47 -18.56
N ASP A 336 9.80 32.71 -19.59
CA ASP A 336 8.88 31.92 -20.41
C ASP A 336 8.15 30.82 -19.59
N LEU A 337 8.89 30.10 -18.74
CA LEU A 337 8.31 29.09 -17.85
C LEU A 337 7.36 29.70 -16.80
N GLN A 338 7.67 30.87 -16.24
CA GLN A 338 6.78 31.60 -15.35
C GLN A 338 5.49 32.06 -16.05
N GLY A 339 5.56 32.46 -17.33
CA GLY A 339 4.38 32.77 -18.14
C GLY A 339 3.47 31.55 -18.31
N LYS A 340 4.05 30.39 -18.66
CA LYS A 340 3.33 29.12 -18.81
C LYS A 340 2.72 28.62 -17.49
N ALA A 341 3.43 28.79 -16.36
CA ALA A 341 2.93 28.43 -15.04
C ALA A 341 1.67 29.24 -14.67
N LYS A 342 1.67 30.56 -14.89
CA LYS A 342 0.49 31.41 -14.65
C LYS A 342 -0.71 30.99 -15.51
N GLN A 343 -0.49 30.70 -16.79
CA GLN A 343 -1.55 30.23 -17.68
C GLN A 343 -2.15 28.89 -17.21
N ALA A 344 -1.31 27.96 -16.73
CA ALA A 344 -1.79 26.70 -16.17
C ALA A 344 -2.58 26.89 -14.87
N GLU A 345 -2.17 27.82 -14.01
CA GLU A 345 -2.87 28.15 -12.76
C GLU A 345 -4.25 28.77 -13.01
N GLU A 346 -4.38 29.65 -14.03
CA GLU A 346 -5.67 30.21 -14.44
C GLU A 346 -6.64 29.14 -14.97
N LEU A 347 -6.13 28.18 -15.76
CA LEU A 347 -6.93 27.04 -16.25
C LEU A 347 -7.36 26.11 -15.11
N LEU A 348 -6.49 25.87 -14.12
CA LEU A 348 -6.81 25.07 -12.93
C LEU A 348 -7.94 25.74 -12.13
N ARG A 349 -7.82 27.03 -11.81
CA ARG A 349 -8.86 27.79 -11.08
C ARG A 349 -10.20 27.79 -11.82
N ALA A 350 -10.19 27.83 -13.16
CA ALA A 350 -11.41 27.71 -13.96
C ALA A 350 -12.06 26.32 -13.83
N ALA A 351 -11.26 25.25 -13.92
CA ALA A 351 -11.74 23.87 -13.77
C ALA A 351 -12.25 23.56 -12.35
N GLU A 352 -11.57 24.05 -11.31
CA GLU A 352 -12.02 23.95 -9.92
C GLU A 352 -13.37 24.63 -9.71
N LYS A 353 -13.54 25.85 -10.24
CA LYS A 353 -14.81 26.59 -10.17
C LYS A 353 -15.96 25.83 -10.86
N GLU A 354 -15.69 25.21 -12.02
CA GLU A 354 -16.69 24.39 -12.70
C GLU A 354 -17.02 23.11 -11.91
N SER A 355 -16.00 22.42 -11.38
CA SER A 355 -16.18 21.23 -10.54
C SER A 355 -17.05 21.52 -9.30
N ASN A 356 -16.74 22.61 -8.60
CA ASN A 356 -17.50 23.06 -7.43
C ASN A 356 -18.97 23.41 -7.77
N ALA A 357 -19.23 24.03 -8.92
CA ALA A 357 -20.58 24.28 -9.39
C ALA A 357 -21.35 22.98 -9.67
N ARG A 358 -20.74 22.03 -10.40
CA ARG A 358 -21.33 20.71 -10.66
C ARG A 358 -21.62 19.94 -9.38
N HIS A 359 -20.75 20.02 -8.37
CA HIS A 359 -20.96 19.37 -7.08
C HIS A 359 -22.11 20.01 -6.29
N SER A 360 -22.24 21.34 -6.32
CA SER A 360 -23.36 22.06 -5.72
C SER A 360 -24.71 21.66 -6.34
N ASP A 361 -24.77 21.58 -7.68
CA ASP A 361 -25.96 21.11 -8.42
C ASP A 361 -26.34 19.66 -8.04
N GLN A 362 -25.34 18.78 -7.87
CA GLN A 362 -25.58 17.40 -7.44
C GLN A 362 -26.10 17.31 -6.01
N ILE A 363 -25.54 18.10 -5.07
CA ILE A 363 -26.03 18.20 -3.69
C ILE A 363 -27.47 18.70 -3.66
N GLN A 364 -27.82 19.70 -4.49
CA GLN A 364 -29.19 20.22 -4.58
C GLN A 364 -30.17 19.14 -5.08
N LYS A 365 -29.79 18.39 -6.14
CA LYS A 365 -30.60 17.26 -6.65
C LYS A 365 -30.79 16.16 -5.59
N LEU A 366 -29.73 15.80 -4.87
CA LEU A 366 -29.79 14.82 -3.78
C LEU A 366 -30.75 15.24 -2.66
N ASN A 367 -30.67 16.51 -2.23
CA ASN A 367 -31.56 17.06 -1.20
C ASN A 367 -33.03 17.08 -1.63
N ASN A 368 -33.32 17.35 -2.91
CA ASN A 368 -34.69 17.29 -3.44
C ASN A 368 -35.25 15.86 -3.38
N VAL A 369 -34.48 14.86 -3.84
CA VAL A 369 -34.89 13.44 -3.79
C VAL A 369 -35.08 12.96 -2.34
N ARG A 370 -34.22 13.41 -1.40
CA ARG A 370 -34.40 13.12 0.03
C ARG A 370 -35.73 13.70 0.56
N LEU A 371 -36.07 14.94 0.18
CA LEU A 371 -37.33 15.56 0.59
C LEU A 371 -38.56 14.83 0.03
N GLU A 372 -38.50 14.37 -1.22
CA GLU A 372 -39.56 13.53 -1.82
C GLU A 372 -39.71 12.19 -1.06
N MET A 373 -38.60 11.53 -0.71
CA MET A 373 -38.60 10.32 0.10
C MET A 373 -39.19 10.55 1.50
N GLU A 374 -38.82 11.64 2.18
CA GLU A 374 -39.40 12.01 3.49
C GLU A 374 -40.91 12.32 3.41
N GLN A 375 -41.40 12.83 2.29
CA GLN A 375 -42.85 13.01 2.04
C GLN A 375 -43.55 11.66 1.83
N ALA A 376 -42.93 10.76 1.05
CA ALA A 376 -43.46 9.42 0.81
C ALA A 376 -43.55 8.58 2.10
N ILE A 377 -42.53 8.65 2.97
CA ILE A 377 -42.54 7.97 4.28
C ILE A 377 -43.72 8.45 5.14
N ARG A 378 -43.91 9.78 5.31
CA ARG A 378 -45.03 10.35 6.07
C ARG A 378 -46.41 9.96 5.52
N PHE A 379 -46.53 9.81 4.20
CA PHE A 379 -47.75 9.30 3.57
C PHE A 379 -47.99 7.83 3.92
N LEU A 380 -46.95 6.99 3.87
CA LEU A 380 -47.03 5.57 4.24
C LEU A 380 -47.38 5.37 5.72
N GLU A 381 -46.72 6.07 6.65
CA GLU A 381 -47.04 6.06 8.09
C GLU A 381 -48.50 6.44 8.38
N THR A 382 -49.04 7.40 7.60
CA THR A 382 -50.44 7.82 7.71
C THR A 382 -51.39 6.76 7.18
N ARG A 383 -50.97 6.00 6.15
CA ARG A 383 -51.74 4.89 5.58
C ARG A 383 -51.70 3.66 6.48
N GLU A 384 -50.56 3.38 7.11
CA GLU A 384 -50.36 2.32 8.09
C GLU A 384 -51.26 2.52 9.32
N ARG A 385 -51.27 3.72 9.91
CA ARG A 385 -52.21 4.06 11.01
C ARG A 385 -53.68 3.80 10.63
N LYS A 386 -54.11 4.20 9.43
CA LYS A 386 -55.47 3.90 8.95
C LYS A 386 -55.75 2.41 8.81
N VAL A 387 -54.78 1.61 8.36
CA VAL A 387 -54.91 0.15 8.29
C VAL A 387 -54.98 -0.45 9.70
N HIS A 388 -54.17 0.01 10.63
CA HIS A 388 -54.21 -0.41 12.04
C HIS A 388 -55.57 -0.12 12.68
N ASP A 389 -56.14 1.08 12.49
CA ASP A 389 -57.48 1.45 12.96
C ASP A 389 -58.58 0.57 12.33
N MET A 390 -58.42 0.15 11.08
CA MET A 390 -59.35 -0.77 10.41
C MET A 390 -59.25 -2.20 10.97
N VAL A 391 -58.03 -2.69 11.25
CA VAL A 391 -57.82 -4.01 11.87
C VAL A 391 -58.44 -4.03 13.27
N ALA A 392 -58.17 -3.03 14.11
CA ALA A 392 -58.77 -2.94 15.46
C ALA A 392 -60.31 -2.93 15.43
N LYS A 393 -60.92 -2.28 14.43
CA LYS A 393 -62.38 -2.35 14.23
C LYS A 393 -62.86 -3.73 13.77
N SER A 394 -62.10 -4.41 12.92
CA SER A 394 -62.40 -5.77 12.47
C SER A 394 -62.33 -6.77 13.63
N ASP A 395 -61.34 -6.63 14.51
CA ASP A 395 -61.15 -7.49 15.68
C ASP A 395 -62.31 -7.31 16.69
N ASN A 396 -62.74 -6.06 16.94
CA ASN A 396 -63.92 -5.78 17.77
C ASN A 396 -65.22 -6.39 17.19
N LEU A 397 -65.45 -6.25 15.87
CA LEU A 397 -66.63 -6.85 15.21
C LEU A 397 -66.59 -8.39 15.26
N LEU A 398 -65.41 -9.00 15.22
CA LEU A 398 -65.24 -10.44 15.35
C LEU A 398 -65.58 -10.92 16.77
N LEU A 399 -65.15 -10.19 17.81
CA LEU A 399 -65.54 -10.46 19.20
C LEU A 399 -67.06 -10.34 19.43
N GLU A 400 -67.71 -9.33 18.83
CA GLU A 400 -69.18 -9.20 18.88
C GLU A 400 -69.88 -10.36 18.16
N ALA A 401 -69.36 -10.80 17.01
CA ALA A 401 -69.88 -11.95 16.27
C ALA A 401 -69.71 -13.28 17.02
N GLU A 402 -68.60 -13.47 17.74
CA GLU A 402 -68.37 -14.65 18.58
C GLU A 402 -69.32 -14.64 19.79
N SER A 403 -69.44 -13.53 20.51
CA SER A 403 -70.34 -13.40 21.66
C SER A 403 -71.83 -13.63 21.29
N THR A 404 -72.27 -13.11 20.15
CA THR A 404 -73.63 -13.35 19.65
C THR A 404 -73.85 -14.81 19.27
N LYS A 405 -72.89 -15.45 18.59
CA LYS A 405 -72.92 -16.88 18.25
C LYS A 405 -72.96 -17.78 19.50
N GLU A 406 -72.21 -17.46 20.55
CA GLU A 406 -72.28 -18.16 21.84
C GLU A 406 -73.65 -18.02 22.50
N ALA A 407 -74.21 -16.80 22.52
CA ALA A 407 -75.53 -16.54 23.08
C ALA A 407 -76.66 -17.25 22.29
N GLU A 408 -76.52 -17.41 20.97
CA GLU A 408 -77.43 -18.21 20.14
C GLU A 408 -77.28 -19.71 20.37
N SER A 409 -76.05 -20.21 20.44
CA SER A 409 -75.75 -21.61 20.79
C SER A 409 -76.39 -22.00 22.14
N LEU A 410 -76.26 -21.14 23.16
CA LEU A 410 -76.87 -21.35 24.47
C LEU A 410 -78.42 -21.38 24.41
N LYS A 411 -79.04 -20.59 23.52
CA LYS A 411 -80.49 -20.64 23.28
C LYS A 411 -80.90 -21.94 22.58
N GLN A 412 -80.12 -22.39 21.58
CA GLN A 412 -80.35 -23.65 20.87
C GLN A 412 -80.25 -24.85 21.84
N GLN A 413 -79.22 -24.88 22.70
CA GLN A 413 -79.05 -25.93 23.71
C GLN A 413 -80.23 -25.99 24.69
N LYS A 414 -80.73 -24.83 25.17
CA LYS A 414 -81.94 -24.77 26.00
C LYS A 414 -83.19 -25.27 25.28
N LEU A 415 -83.31 -25.01 23.97
CA LEU A 415 -84.41 -25.51 23.16
C LEU A 415 -84.37 -27.03 23.00
N LEU A 416 -83.18 -27.59 22.74
CA LEU A 416 -82.95 -29.03 22.61
C LEU A 416 -83.26 -29.77 23.91
N SER A 417 -82.74 -29.30 25.04
CA SER A 417 -83.02 -29.88 26.37
C SER A 417 -84.53 -29.88 26.68
N LYS A 418 -85.26 -28.82 26.32
CA LYS A 418 -86.72 -28.77 26.50
C LYS A 418 -87.48 -29.69 25.55
N LEU A 419 -86.93 -29.96 24.36
CA LEU A 419 -87.49 -30.94 23.43
C LEU A 419 -87.27 -32.37 23.94
N GLU A 420 -86.11 -32.67 24.53
CA GLU A 420 -85.84 -33.93 25.23
C GLU A 420 -86.79 -34.15 26.42
N GLU A 421 -87.06 -33.13 27.24
CA GLU A 421 -88.08 -33.17 28.30
C GLU A 421 -89.46 -33.57 27.76
N ILE A 422 -89.90 -32.97 26.65
CA ILE A 422 -91.19 -33.26 26.01
C ILE A 422 -91.22 -34.69 25.45
N VAL A 423 -90.14 -35.13 24.81
CA VAL A 423 -90.01 -36.51 24.29
C VAL A 423 -90.06 -37.54 25.42
N ASN A 424 -89.35 -37.28 26.52
CA ASN A 424 -89.38 -38.15 27.70
C ASN A 424 -90.78 -38.20 28.34
N ALA A 425 -91.46 -37.07 28.49
CA ALA A 425 -92.84 -37.01 28.99
C ALA A 425 -93.82 -37.77 28.08
N PHE A 426 -93.66 -37.64 26.76
CA PHE A 426 -94.44 -38.40 25.78
C PHE A 426 -94.20 -39.91 25.90
N HIS A 427 -92.94 -40.35 26.04
CA HIS A 427 -92.62 -41.77 26.26
C HIS A 427 -93.23 -42.30 27.56
N THR A 428 -93.18 -41.55 28.67
CA THR A 428 -93.83 -41.93 29.93
C THR A 428 -95.35 -42.05 29.80
N TYR A 429 -96.00 -41.08 29.13
CA TYR A 429 -97.44 -41.14 28.86
C TYR A 429 -97.81 -42.34 27.97
N SER A 430 -97.04 -42.57 26.90
CA SER A 430 -97.24 -43.69 25.97
C SER A 430 -97.10 -45.04 26.70
N HIS A 431 -96.05 -45.22 27.51
CA HIS A 431 -95.84 -46.44 28.28
C HIS A 431 -96.96 -46.66 29.33
N THR A 432 -97.42 -45.60 29.98
CA THR A 432 -98.54 -45.67 30.94
C THR A 432 -99.83 -46.08 30.25
N THR A 433 -100.12 -45.50 29.08
CA THR A 433 -101.28 -45.83 28.25
C THR A 433 -101.22 -47.28 27.74
N ASN A 434 -100.05 -47.74 27.30
CA ASN A 434 -99.85 -49.10 26.81
C ASN A 434 -100.04 -50.14 27.94
N ASN A 435 -99.57 -49.85 29.16
CA ASN A 435 -99.82 -50.68 30.35
C ASN A 435 -101.32 -50.74 30.71
N ILE A 436 -102.08 -49.66 30.49
CA ILE A 436 -103.54 -49.64 30.70
C ILE A 436 -104.24 -50.48 29.62
N LEU A 437 -103.84 -50.35 28.34
CA LEU A 437 -104.37 -51.16 27.24
C LEU A 437 -104.16 -52.66 27.48
N GLN A 438 -102.94 -53.07 27.87
CA GLN A 438 -102.65 -54.48 28.20
C GLN A 438 -103.49 -55.00 29.39
N ARG A 439 -103.83 -54.15 30.37
CA ARG A 439 -104.75 -54.53 31.46
C ARG A 439 -106.19 -54.69 30.98
N PHE A 440 -106.67 -53.81 30.09
CA PHE A 440 -107.99 -53.97 29.47
C PHE A 440 -108.08 -55.23 28.60
N GLU A 441 -107.03 -55.56 27.84
CA GLU A 441 -106.94 -56.82 27.09
C GLU A 441 -106.97 -58.04 28.03
N ALA A 442 -106.24 -58.01 29.15
CA ALA A 442 -106.26 -59.08 30.15
C ALA A 442 -107.65 -59.24 30.82
N GLU A 443 -108.35 -58.14 31.14
CA GLU A 443 -109.72 -58.20 31.70
C GLU A 443 -110.76 -58.71 30.68
N LEU A 444 -110.59 -58.38 29.39
CA LEU A 444 -111.43 -58.91 28.31
C LEU A 444 -111.26 -60.43 28.16
N VAL A 445 -110.03 -60.94 28.24
CA VAL A 445 -109.72 -62.38 28.22
C VAL A 445 -110.29 -63.11 29.45
N GLN A 446 -110.41 -62.44 30.60
CA GLN A 446 -111.00 -63.04 31.80
C GLN A 446 -112.55 -63.11 31.80
N LYS A 447 -113.23 -62.23 31.05
CA LYS A 447 -114.70 -62.19 30.99
C LYS A 447 -115.32 -62.96 29.82
N ASN A 448 -114.60 -63.09 28.70
CA ASN A 448 -115.08 -63.79 27.52
C ASN A 448 -114.17 -64.98 27.20
N GLY A 449 -114.67 -66.20 27.44
CA GLY A 449 -113.97 -67.44 27.11
C GLY A 449 -113.90 -67.69 25.60
N VAL A 450 -113.03 -66.95 24.90
CA VAL A 450 -112.72 -67.14 23.48
C VAL A 450 -111.21 -67.26 23.31
N SER A 451 -110.75 -68.45 22.93
CA SER A 451 -109.38 -68.68 22.52
C SER A 451 -109.17 -68.23 21.07
N CYS A 452 -108.14 -67.42 20.83
CA CYS A 452 -107.54 -67.26 19.52
C CYS A 452 -106.04 -67.55 19.61
N LEU A 453 -105.58 -68.44 18.73
CA LEU A 453 -104.22 -68.99 18.66
C LEU A 453 -103.31 -68.09 17.79
N PRO A 454 -102.00 -68.36 17.67
CA PRO A 454 -100.99 -67.31 17.81
C PRO A 454 -100.53 -66.66 16.49
N GLY A 455 -99.99 -65.46 16.64
CA GLY A 455 -98.77 -65.05 15.94
C GLY A 455 -98.85 -64.87 14.42
N THR A 456 -99.12 -63.64 13.99
CA THR A 456 -98.21 -62.97 13.04
C THR A 456 -97.73 -61.68 13.71
N GLY A 457 -96.42 -61.42 13.64
CA GLY A 457 -95.77 -60.48 14.55
C GLY A 457 -96.19 -59.03 14.34
N PHE A 458 -96.08 -58.24 15.41
CA PHE A 458 -95.86 -56.81 15.27
C PHE A 458 -94.60 -56.61 14.42
N ALA A 459 -94.79 -56.28 13.15
CA ALA A 459 -93.80 -55.51 12.43
C ALA A 459 -93.68 -54.17 13.16
N LEU A 460 -92.66 -54.06 14.03
CA LEU A 460 -92.00 -52.77 14.18
C LEU A 460 -91.71 -52.28 12.75
N PRO A 461 -92.10 -51.06 12.34
CA PRO A 461 -91.54 -50.51 11.13
C PRO A 461 -90.03 -50.58 11.31
N GLU A 462 -89.34 -51.11 10.30
CA GLU A 462 -87.89 -51.19 10.31
C GLU A 462 -87.32 -49.82 10.68
N ARG A 463 -86.15 -49.80 11.33
CA ARG A 463 -85.35 -48.57 11.36
C ARG A 463 -85.34 -48.02 9.94
N PRO A 464 -85.66 -46.74 9.69
CA PRO A 464 -85.41 -46.14 8.40
C PRO A 464 -83.90 -46.15 8.16
N ASN A 465 -83.41 -47.20 7.50
CA ASN A 465 -82.06 -47.22 7.00
C ASN A 465 -81.92 -46.05 6.04
N SER A 466 -80.91 -45.21 6.29
CA SER A 466 -80.48 -44.15 5.40
C SER A 466 -81.59 -43.23 4.86
N PHE A 467 -82.06 -42.29 5.69
CA PHE A 467 -82.26 -40.93 5.19
C PHE A 467 -81.07 -40.05 5.55
N LEU A 468 -79.98 -40.29 4.80
CA LEU A 468 -78.88 -39.35 4.61
C LEU A 468 -79.43 -38.10 3.92
N TRP A 469 -80.03 -37.19 4.69
CA TRP A 469 -80.14 -35.81 4.27
C TRP A 469 -78.74 -35.19 4.32
N LYS A 470 -78.03 -35.33 3.20
CA LYS A 470 -77.04 -34.35 2.79
C LYS A 470 -77.73 -32.98 2.84
N PHE A 471 -77.28 -32.12 3.74
CA PHE A 471 -77.33 -30.70 3.50
C PHE A 471 -75.93 -30.25 3.12
N ASP A 472 -75.71 -30.15 1.82
CA ASP A 472 -74.55 -29.45 1.27
C ASP A 472 -74.60 -27.99 1.72
N LEU A 473 -73.56 -27.53 2.43
CA LEU A 473 -73.34 -26.12 2.72
C LEU A 473 -71.88 -25.77 2.41
N VAL A 474 -71.70 -25.26 1.19
CA VAL A 474 -70.46 -24.79 0.57
C VAL A 474 -70.80 -23.48 -0.13
N PRO A 475 -69.95 -22.42 -0.11
CA PRO A 475 -68.96 -21.99 0.87
C PRO A 475 -69.31 -20.55 1.37
N PRO A 476 -68.35 -19.75 1.90
CA PRO A 476 -67.56 -18.94 0.96
C PRO A 476 -66.06 -18.89 1.26
N CYS A 477 -65.29 -18.61 0.22
CA CYS A 477 -63.87 -18.24 0.35
C CYS A 477 -63.74 -16.80 0.87
N LEU A 478 -62.74 -16.52 1.70
CA LEU A 478 -61.94 -15.30 1.53
C LEU A 478 -60.51 -15.50 2.07
N HIS A 479 -59.55 -15.39 1.15
CA HIS A 479 -58.12 -15.40 1.43
C HIS A 479 -57.66 -13.99 1.84
N ARG A 480 -56.90 -13.88 2.93
CA ARG A 480 -55.73 -12.99 3.13
C ARG A 480 -55.16 -13.30 4.51
N SER A 481 -54.01 -13.97 4.66
CA SER A 481 -52.66 -13.48 4.34
C SER A 481 -52.34 -12.14 5.01
N LEU A 482 -51.73 -12.19 6.20
CA LEU A 482 -50.63 -11.32 6.57
C LEU A 482 -49.82 -11.99 7.68
N SER A 483 -48.56 -12.29 7.36
CA SER A 483 -47.53 -12.68 8.31
C SER A 483 -47.29 -11.55 9.31
N ARG A 484 -47.34 -11.84 10.61
CA ARG A 484 -46.61 -11.06 11.62
C ARG A 484 -45.21 -11.68 11.76
N PRO A 485 -44.11 -10.96 11.45
CA PRO A 485 -42.80 -11.34 11.94
C PRO A 485 -42.76 -11.23 13.47
N ALA A 486 -41.91 -12.02 14.10
CA ALA A 486 -41.58 -11.84 15.51
C ALA A 486 -40.92 -10.46 15.72
N LEU A 487 -41.43 -9.68 16.67
CA LEU A 487 -40.81 -8.44 17.09
C LEU A 487 -41.07 -8.20 18.58
N LEU A 488 -40.34 -8.92 19.43
CA LEU A 488 -40.00 -8.61 20.83
C LEU A 488 -39.30 -9.81 21.48
N CYS A 489 -37.98 -9.93 21.26
CA CYS A 489 -37.04 -10.65 22.13
C CYS A 489 -35.59 -10.31 21.74
N PHE A 490 -35.23 -9.02 21.83
CA PHE A 490 -33.83 -8.55 21.90
C PHE A 490 -33.81 -7.10 22.39
N LEU A 491 -33.98 -6.93 23.71
CA LEU A 491 -33.77 -5.66 24.40
C LEU A 491 -32.96 -5.88 25.67
N GLU A 492 -31.71 -6.33 25.51
CA GLU A 492 -30.62 -6.05 26.44
C GLU A 492 -29.28 -6.34 25.75
N GLY A 493 -28.24 -5.53 26.04
CA GLY A 493 -26.85 -5.88 25.69
C GLY A 493 -26.25 -5.37 24.37
N ALA A 494 -26.36 -4.08 24.02
CA ALA A 494 -25.36 -3.40 23.15
C ALA A 494 -25.49 -1.85 23.15
N ARG A 495 -25.14 -1.18 24.25
CA ARG A 495 -24.80 0.26 24.20
C ARG A 495 -23.29 0.41 24.06
N THR A 496 -22.82 0.68 22.83
CA THR A 496 -21.45 1.13 22.58
C THR A 496 -21.24 2.56 23.11
N PRO A 497 -20.15 2.83 23.83
CA PRO A 497 -19.73 4.21 24.11
C PRO A 497 -18.75 4.69 23.03
N ILE A 498 -19.28 5.12 21.87
CA ILE A 498 -18.48 5.76 20.80
C ILE A 498 -17.74 7.01 21.31
N PHE A 499 -18.22 7.62 22.41
CA PHE A 499 -17.56 8.74 23.09
C PHE A 499 -16.22 8.41 23.76
N LEU A 500 -15.90 7.14 24.06
CA LEU A 500 -14.61 6.80 24.67
C LEU A 500 -13.47 6.72 23.64
N PHE A 501 -13.79 6.46 22.37
CA PHE A 501 -12.78 6.34 21.30
C PHE A 501 -12.24 7.71 20.85
N ILE A 502 -13.07 8.75 20.89
CA ILE A 502 -12.70 10.12 20.52
C ILE A 502 -11.77 10.76 21.58
N LEU A 503 -11.92 10.40 22.86
CA LEU A 503 -11.08 10.92 23.93
C LEU A 503 -9.65 10.36 23.89
N ILE A 504 -9.48 9.09 23.48
CA ILE A 504 -8.16 8.43 23.39
C ILE A 504 -7.36 8.96 22.18
N LEU A 505 -8.03 9.26 21.06
CA LEU A 505 -7.40 9.88 19.88
C LEU A 505 -6.93 11.33 20.12
N SER A 506 -7.33 11.96 21.23
CA SER A 506 -6.89 13.32 21.59
C SER A 506 -5.61 13.36 22.44
N ILE A 507 -5.11 12.20 22.89
CA ILE A 507 -3.97 12.10 23.84
C ILE A 507 -2.73 11.45 23.19
N LEU A 508 -2.89 10.68 22.11
CA LEU A 508 -1.76 10.16 21.33
C LEU A 508 -1.46 11.08 20.14
N GLY A 509 -0.45 11.93 20.30
CA GLY A 509 0.07 12.80 19.25
C GLY A 509 0.66 11.98 18.09
N LEU A 510 -0.17 11.68 17.09
CA LEU A 510 0.28 11.14 15.81
C LEU A 510 0.98 12.24 15.01
N ASN A 511 2.28 12.41 15.25
CA ASN A 511 3.15 13.05 14.27
C ASN A 511 3.08 12.24 12.97
N SER A 512 2.76 12.91 11.87
CA SER A 512 2.68 12.29 10.56
C SER A 512 4.07 11.80 10.13
N VAL A 513 4.27 10.49 10.10
CA VAL A 513 5.42 9.89 9.43
C VAL A 513 5.16 10.03 7.92
N SER A 514 5.95 10.87 7.25
CA SER A 514 5.88 11.02 5.80
C SER A 514 6.27 9.72 5.10
N ALA A 515 5.52 9.32 4.07
CA ALA A 515 5.98 8.30 3.13
C ALA A 515 7.34 8.70 2.53
N PRO A 516 8.20 7.76 2.12
CA PRO A 516 9.44 8.09 1.43
C PRO A 516 9.09 8.69 0.06
N ILE A 517 9.44 9.96 -0.15
CA ILE A 517 9.10 10.74 -1.33
C ILE A 517 10.24 10.62 -2.36
N ALA A 518 9.92 10.24 -3.60
CA ALA A 518 10.85 10.31 -4.72
C ALA A 518 11.16 11.77 -5.07
N ARG A 519 12.40 12.09 -5.43
CA ARG A 519 12.74 13.40 -5.98
C ARG A 519 11.96 13.64 -7.27
N THR A 520 11.26 14.78 -7.35
CA THR A 520 10.47 15.15 -8.52
C THR A 520 10.87 16.51 -9.06
N GLY A 521 10.85 16.64 -10.39
CA GLY A 521 11.23 17.86 -11.09
C GLY A 521 12.51 17.72 -11.93
N ARG A 522 13.04 18.87 -12.36
CA ARG A 522 14.26 18.97 -13.18
C ARG A 522 15.12 20.19 -12.88
N LEU A 523 14.81 20.92 -11.80
CA LEU A 523 15.42 22.21 -11.50
C LEU A 523 16.90 22.10 -11.11
N LEU A 524 17.26 20.98 -10.46
CA LEU A 524 18.63 20.70 -10.00
C LEU A 524 19.42 19.77 -10.95
N GLN A 525 18.84 19.36 -12.08
CA GLN A 525 19.47 18.35 -12.94
C GLN A 525 20.63 18.90 -13.76
N ARG A 526 21.73 18.15 -13.82
CA ARG A 526 22.94 18.52 -14.56
C ARG A 526 22.80 18.25 -16.06
N TYR A 527 23.45 19.10 -16.84
CA TYR A 527 23.53 19.01 -18.29
C TYR A 527 24.97 19.33 -18.76
N GLU A 528 25.46 18.58 -19.73
CA GLU A 528 26.80 18.74 -20.33
C GLU A 528 26.68 18.43 -21.83
N ASP A 529 27.31 19.22 -22.71
CA ASP A 529 27.26 19.06 -24.18
C ASP A 529 25.84 18.88 -24.78
N HIS A 530 24.83 19.48 -24.15
CA HIS A 530 23.39 19.30 -24.43
C HIS A 530 22.76 17.94 -24.04
N PHE A 531 23.53 17.02 -23.45
CA PHE A 531 23.02 15.80 -22.83
C PHE A 531 22.52 16.08 -21.41
N ARG A 532 21.39 15.49 -21.03
CA ARG A 532 21.00 15.37 -19.62
C ARG A 532 21.91 14.34 -18.96
N LEU A 533 22.60 14.69 -17.88
CA LEU A 533 23.40 13.73 -17.15
C LEU A 533 22.48 12.82 -16.32
N VAL A 534 22.77 11.52 -16.40
CA VAL A 534 21.97 10.46 -15.78
C VAL A 534 22.90 9.55 -15.01
N ALA A 535 22.52 9.18 -13.79
CA ALA A 535 23.25 8.23 -12.96
C ALA A 535 22.36 7.02 -12.67
N GLY A 536 22.96 5.84 -12.57
CA GLY A 536 22.26 4.61 -12.25
C GLY A 536 23.19 3.45 -11.99
N CYS A 537 22.61 2.27 -11.80
CA CYS A 537 23.40 1.08 -11.51
C CYS A 537 22.81 -0.18 -12.13
N VAL A 538 23.63 -1.22 -12.23
CA VAL A 538 23.19 -2.60 -12.41
C VAL A 538 23.24 -3.26 -11.02
N PRO A 539 22.10 -3.40 -10.31
CA PRO A 539 22.09 -4.06 -9.01
C PRO A 539 22.28 -5.55 -9.20
N TYR A 540 23.15 -6.16 -8.38
CA TYR A 540 23.46 -7.58 -8.45
C TYR A 540 23.55 -8.23 -7.07
N ARG A 541 23.40 -9.55 -7.05
CA ARG A 541 23.67 -10.38 -5.86
C ARG A 541 24.27 -11.73 -6.27
N LEU A 542 25.00 -12.33 -5.35
CA LEU A 542 25.58 -13.67 -5.52
C LEU A 542 24.79 -14.70 -4.69
N LYS A 543 24.34 -15.78 -5.32
CA LYS A 543 23.71 -16.90 -4.61
C LYS A 543 24.73 -17.62 -3.74
N LYS A 544 24.48 -17.67 -2.41
CA LYS A 544 25.21 -18.54 -1.48
C LYS A 544 24.91 -20.01 -1.81
N GLN A 545 25.90 -20.89 -1.71
CA GLN A 545 25.71 -22.32 -1.98
C GLN A 545 24.81 -22.96 -0.92
N GLY A 546 23.51 -23.03 -1.21
CA GLY A 546 22.57 -23.98 -0.61
C GLY A 546 22.73 -25.36 -1.25
N ASN A 547 22.40 -26.40 -0.50
CA ASN A 547 22.76 -27.79 -0.81
C ASN A 547 21.76 -28.48 -1.77
N GLU A 548 21.65 -28.03 -3.02
CA GLU A 548 20.71 -28.60 -4.01
C GLU A 548 21.32 -28.84 -5.40
N ASN A 549 20.99 -30.02 -5.96
CA ASN A 549 21.16 -30.55 -7.33
C ASN A 549 22.29 -30.02 -8.26
N PRO A 550 23.27 -30.86 -8.65
CA PRO A 550 24.38 -30.48 -9.55
C PRO A 550 24.01 -30.40 -11.05
N ASN A 551 22.72 -30.39 -11.41
CA ASN A 551 22.24 -30.45 -12.80
C ASN A 551 21.57 -29.17 -13.32
N GLU A 552 21.49 -28.10 -12.51
CA GLU A 552 21.12 -26.76 -13.00
C GLU A 552 22.34 -25.86 -13.01
N ASP A 553 22.83 -25.52 -14.21
CA ASP A 553 23.86 -24.50 -14.43
C ASP A 553 23.25 -23.09 -14.29
N SER A 554 22.59 -22.85 -13.15
CA SER A 554 22.02 -21.56 -12.81
C SER A 554 23.17 -20.63 -12.41
N SER A 555 23.42 -19.62 -13.25
CA SER A 555 24.51 -18.67 -13.03
C SER A 555 24.45 -18.09 -11.62
N LYS A 556 25.57 -18.16 -10.88
CA LYS A 556 25.66 -17.70 -9.47
C LYS A 556 25.38 -16.20 -9.29
N LEU A 557 25.41 -15.44 -10.39
CA LEU A 557 25.18 -14.01 -10.46
C LEU A 557 23.75 -13.72 -10.91
N GLU A 558 22.97 -13.10 -10.04
CA GLU A 558 21.65 -12.54 -10.38
C GLU A 558 21.74 -11.02 -10.46
N VAL A 559 20.99 -10.44 -11.39
CA VAL A 559 20.88 -8.99 -11.61
C VAL A 559 19.43 -8.54 -11.50
N LEU A 560 19.23 -7.31 -11.02
CA LEU A 560 17.90 -6.72 -10.88
C LEU A 560 17.60 -5.80 -12.07
N MET A 561 16.39 -5.91 -12.62
CA MET A 561 15.84 -4.98 -13.60
C MET A 561 14.46 -4.49 -13.15
N ILE A 562 14.04 -3.33 -13.63
CA ILE A 562 12.75 -2.71 -13.32
C ILE A 562 11.91 -2.48 -14.59
N THR A 563 10.58 -2.50 -14.49
CA THR A 563 9.68 -2.17 -15.60
C THR A 563 9.62 -0.66 -15.82
N SER A 564 9.91 -0.18 -17.03
CA SER A 564 9.83 1.26 -17.31
C SER A 564 8.38 1.80 -17.33
N PRO A 565 8.12 3.06 -16.92
CA PRO A 565 6.76 3.53 -16.69
C PRO A 565 5.91 3.53 -17.97
N ASN A 566 4.67 3.04 -17.86
CA ASN A 566 3.72 2.84 -18.97
C ASN A 566 4.20 1.86 -20.07
N ARG A 567 5.14 0.95 -19.75
CA ARG A 567 5.67 -0.07 -20.68
C ARG A 567 5.97 -1.38 -19.94
N HIS A 568 6.06 -2.48 -20.68
CA HIS A 568 6.51 -3.78 -20.17
C HIS A 568 8.01 -4.03 -20.42
N ASP A 569 8.75 -3.03 -20.91
CA ASP A 569 10.18 -3.12 -21.14
C ASP A 569 10.94 -3.07 -19.81
N LEU A 570 11.87 -4.01 -19.61
CA LEU A 570 12.79 -3.99 -18.47
C LEU A 570 14.02 -3.13 -18.75
N VAL A 571 14.42 -2.33 -17.75
CA VAL A 571 15.60 -1.46 -17.77
C VAL A 571 16.36 -1.57 -16.44
N PHE A 572 17.59 -1.06 -16.41
CA PHE A 572 18.30 -0.84 -15.15
C PHE A 572 17.84 0.46 -14.46
N PRO A 573 17.84 0.53 -13.12
CA PRO A 573 17.51 1.76 -12.40
C PRO A 573 18.51 2.88 -12.75
N LYS A 574 18.00 4.02 -13.20
CA LYS A 574 18.74 5.24 -13.52
C LYS A 574 17.83 6.46 -13.71
N GLY A 575 18.25 7.61 -13.20
CA GLY A 575 17.55 8.88 -13.42
C GLY A 575 18.49 10.07 -13.36
N GLY A 576 17.95 11.25 -13.02
CA GLY A 576 18.68 12.51 -13.24
C GLY A 576 19.75 12.74 -12.19
N TRP A 577 21.00 13.00 -12.61
CA TRP A 577 22.04 13.44 -11.67
C TRP A 577 21.82 14.92 -11.32
N GLU A 578 21.69 15.24 -10.02
CA GLU A 578 21.40 16.57 -9.52
C GLU A 578 22.63 17.33 -8.99
N THR A 579 22.52 18.64 -8.78
CA THR A 579 23.64 19.52 -8.40
C THR A 579 24.13 19.35 -6.96
N ASP A 580 23.29 18.82 -6.07
CA ASP A 580 23.55 18.68 -4.63
C ASP A 580 24.10 17.32 -4.20
N GLU A 581 24.37 16.42 -5.16
CA GLU A 581 24.82 15.04 -4.95
C GLU A 581 26.02 14.68 -5.87
N THR A 582 26.81 13.68 -5.48
CA THR A 582 27.80 13.03 -6.35
C THR A 582 27.11 12.08 -7.35
N VAL A 583 27.87 11.57 -8.33
CA VAL A 583 27.32 10.69 -9.38
C VAL A 583 27.00 9.28 -8.85
N ASP A 584 27.73 8.83 -7.83
CA ASP A 584 27.51 7.58 -7.11
C ASP A 584 26.37 7.72 -6.08
N GLU A 585 26.27 8.84 -5.35
CA GLU A 585 25.09 9.17 -4.53
C GLU A 585 23.81 9.18 -5.37
N ALA A 586 23.86 9.81 -6.55
CA ALA A 586 22.76 9.81 -7.51
C ALA A 586 22.38 8.38 -7.96
N ALA A 587 23.36 7.55 -8.32
CA ALA A 587 23.11 6.16 -8.71
C ALA A 587 22.49 5.32 -7.58
N CYS A 588 22.95 5.51 -6.33
CA CYS A 588 22.37 4.90 -5.13
C CYS A 588 20.93 5.38 -4.86
N ARG A 589 20.68 6.69 -5.01
CA ARG A 589 19.34 7.28 -4.84
C ARG A 589 18.36 6.70 -5.86
N GLU A 590 18.72 6.65 -7.14
CA GLU A 590 17.87 6.12 -8.21
C GLU A 590 17.60 4.61 -8.03
N ALA A 591 18.58 3.84 -7.51
CA ALA A 591 18.37 2.44 -7.14
C ALA A 591 17.38 2.25 -5.97
N PHE A 592 17.37 3.17 -5.01
CA PHE A 592 16.41 3.21 -3.92
C PHE A 592 15.03 3.70 -4.39
N GLU A 593 14.96 4.75 -5.20
CA GLU A 593 13.72 5.38 -5.68
C GLU A 593 12.98 4.52 -6.70
N GLU A 594 13.65 4.04 -7.77
CA GLU A 594 13.01 3.24 -8.83
C GLU A 594 12.88 1.75 -8.45
N ALA A 595 13.88 1.17 -7.75
CA ALA A 595 13.97 -0.29 -7.53
C ALA A 595 13.85 -0.75 -6.07
N GLY A 596 13.87 0.16 -5.08
CA GLY A 596 13.76 -0.19 -3.67
C GLY A 596 14.91 -1.04 -3.15
N VAL A 597 16.13 -0.87 -3.67
CA VAL A 597 17.32 -1.58 -3.17
C VAL A 597 18.38 -0.61 -2.67
N ARG A 598 19.13 -1.05 -1.65
CA ARG A 598 20.31 -0.38 -1.11
C ARG A 598 21.49 -1.33 -1.18
N GLY A 599 22.68 -0.77 -1.37
CA GLY A 599 23.87 -1.56 -1.67
C GLY A 599 25.15 -0.77 -1.65
N ILE A 600 26.25 -1.46 -1.92
CA ILE A 600 27.58 -0.88 -2.04
C ILE A 600 27.89 -0.72 -3.52
N ILE A 601 28.11 0.52 -3.97
CA ILE A 601 28.65 0.77 -5.31
C ILE A 601 30.09 0.24 -5.36
N ARG A 602 30.38 -0.54 -6.39
CA ARG A 602 31.72 -1.02 -6.70
C ARG A 602 32.37 -0.11 -7.74
N GLU A 603 33.56 0.39 -7.41
CA GLU A 603 34.39 1.18 -8.31
C GLU A 603 35.37 0.31 -9.12
N PRO A 604 35.79 0.76 -10.33
CA PRO A 604 35.35 1.97 -11.03
C PRO A 604 33.93 1.82 -11.60
N CYS A 605 33.36 2.90 -12.14
CA CYS A 605 32.09 2.82 -12.88
C CYS A 605 32.16 1.76 -14.00
N LEU A 606 31.07 1.05 -14.27
CA LEU A 606 31.00 0.08 -15.36
C LEU A 606 31.21 0.75 -16.72
N GLY A 607 30.76 1.99 -16.87
CA GLY A 607 31.00 2.79 -18.07
C GLY A 607 30.08 4.00 -18.14
N VAL A 608 30.27 4.77 -19.22
CA VAL A 608 29.47 5.95 -19.56
C VAL A 608 28.95 5.76 -20.98
N TRP A 609 27.64 5.86 -21.16
CA TRP A 609 27.00 5.64 -22.46
C TRP A 609 26.06 6.80 -22.83
N GLU A 610 26.09 7.20 -24.09
CA GLU A 610 25.17 8.19 -24.64
C GLU A 610 23.97 7.49 -25.30
N PHE A 611 22.75 7.80 -24.83
CA PHE A 611 21.51 7.22 -25.34
C PHE A 611 20.37 8.24 -25.37
N ARG A 612 19.25 7.89 -26.01
CA ARG A 612 18.07 8.76 -26.11
C ARG A 612 16.93 8.24 -25.24
N SER A 613 16.41 9.11 -24.37
CA SER A 613 15.33 8.79 -23.41
C SER A 613 13.96 8.57 -24.07
N LYS A 614 13.70 9.16 -25.25
CA LYS A 614 12.40 9.10 -25.94
C LYS A 614 12.52 8.42 -27.30
N SER A 615 11.66 7.43 -27.55
CA SER A 615 11.66 6.60 -28.75
C SER A 615 10.96 7.20 -29.98
N LYS A 616 10.74 8.52 -30.05
CA LYS A 616 10.19 9.17 -31.26
C LYS A 616 11.33 9.46 -32.23
N GLN A 617 11.36 8.71 -33.35
CA GLN A 617 12.41 8.72 -34.37
C GLN A 617 12.42 9.98 -35.26
N ASN A 618 12.44 11.18 -34.68
CA ASN A 618 12.76 12.40 -35.44
C ASN A 618 14.27 12.63 -35.40
N LEU A 619 14.94 12.27 -36.50
CA LEU A 619 16.40 12.31 -36.70
C LEU A 619 17.03 13.72 -36.66
N CYS A 620 16.27 14.78 -36.37
CA CYS A 620 16.71 16.18 -36.50
C CYS A 620 16.57 17.03 -35.22
N SER A 621 16.36 16.43 -34.04
CA SER A 621 16.38 17.15 -32.76
C SER A 621 17.33 16.50 -31.75
N GLN A 622 18.17 17.29 -31.09
CA GLN A 622 19.00 16.84 -29.94
C GLN A 622 18.19 16.69 -28.65
N GLU A 623 16.92 17.10 -28.63
CA GLU A 623 16.03 16.94 -27.49
C GLU A 623 15.93 15.48 -27.01
N GLY A 624 16.23 15.24 -25.73
CA GLY A 624 16.11 13.94 -25.10
C GLY A 624 17.35 13.03 -25.19
N ALA A 625 18.51 13.58 -25.58
CA ALA A 625 19.80 12.93 -25.40
C ALA A 625 20.21 12.90 -23.92
N CYS A 626 20.77 11.76 -23.47
CA CYS A 626 21.21 11.51 -22.10
C CYS A 626 22.61 10.88 -22.12
N ARG A 627 23.47 11.29 -21.19
CA ARG A 627 24.79 10.68 -20.93
C ARG A 627 24.68 9.97 -19.59
N GLY A 628 24.66 8.63 -19.62
CA GLY A 628 24.38 7.77 -18.47
C GLY A 628 25.64 7.14 -17.89
N TYR A 629 25.92 7.42 -16.62
CA TYR A 629 26.96 6.79 -15.81
C TYR A 629 26.34 5.59 -15.09
N MET A 630 26.83 4.38 -15.38
CA MET A 630 26.32 3.17 -14.72
C MET A 630 27.38 2.53 -13.81
N PHE A 631 26.96 2.15 -12.61
CA PHE A 631 27.79 1.49 -11.60
C PHE A 631 27.35 0.04 -11.36
N ALA A 632 28.25 -0.79 -10.86
CA ALA A 632 27.87 -2.08 -10.28
C ALA A 632 27.42 -1.85 -8.84
N LEU A 633 26.20 -2.22 -8.48
CA LEU A 633 25.67 -2.08 -7.12
C LEU A 633 25.51 -3.46 -6.48
N GLU A 634 26.31 -3.77 -5.48
CA GLU A 634 26.15 -4.99 -4.70
C GLU A 634 25.00 -4.80 -3.71
N VAL A 635 23.86 -5.46 -3.94
CA VAL A 635 22.67 -5.27 -3.11
C VAL A 635 22.88 -5.90 -1.74
N THR A 636 22.89 -5.05 -0.71
CA THR A 636 22.98 -5.45 0.70
C THR A 636 21.61 -5.51 1.36
N GLU A 637 20.63 -4.75 0.85
CA GLU A 637 19.28 -4.64 1.40
C GLU A 637 18.25 -4.49 0.27
N GLU A 638 17.14 -5.23 0.39
CA GLU A 638 15.99 -5.17 -0.52
C GLU A 638 14.75 -4.75 0.28
N LEU A 639 14.19 -3.57 -0.02
CA LEU A 639 13.10 -2.95 0.73
C LEU A 639 11.74 -3.47 0.28
N LYS A 640 10.78 -3.57 1.21
CA LYS A 640 9.42 -4.03 0.88
C LYS A 640 8.49 -2.94 0.37
N ASN A 641 8.76 -1.67 0.73
CA ASN A 641 8.08 -0.50 0.17
C ASN A 641 9.13 0.52 -0.28
N TRP A 642 8.92 1.16 -1.43
CA TRP A 642 9.86 2.16 -1.98
C TRP A 642 9.14 3.25 -2.81
N PRO A 643 9.78 4.41 -3.05
CA PRO A 643 9.11 5.61 -3.55
C PRO A 643 8.33 5.45 -4.87
N GLU A 644 8.87 4.74 -5.86
CA GLU A 644 8.22 4.60 -7.18
C GLU A 644 7.60 3.22 -7.44
N GLN A 645 7.30 2.45 -6.37
CA GLN A 645 6.75 1.09 -6.46
C GLN A 645 5.43 0.97 -7.26
N GLU A 646 4.65 2.05 -7.36
CA GLU A 646 3.39 2.07 -8.13
C GLU A 646 3.63 2.17 -9.65
N THR A 647 4.84 2.53 -10.07
CA THR A 647 5.21 2.73 -11.50
C THR A 647 6.33 1.80 -11.97
N HIS A 648 7.09 1.21 -11.04
CA HIS A 648 8.26 0.38 -11.30
C HIS A 648 8.19 -0.95 -10.53
N ASP A 649 7.83 -2.05 -11.22
CA ASP A 649 7.98 -3.42 -10.71
C ASP A 649 9.43 -3.87 -10.87
N ARG A 650 10.01 -4.49 -9.84
CA ARG A 650 11.38 -5.05 -9.89
C ARG A 650 11.40 -6.56 -10.12
N LYS A 651 12.40 -7.06 -10.83
CA LYS A 651 12.59 -8.48 -11.12
C LYS A 651 14.06 -8.88 -11.07
N TRP A 652 14.36 -9.88 -10.24
CA TRP A 652 15.63 -10.60 -10.25
C TRP A 652 15.67 -11.58 -11.43
N LEU A 653 16.79 -11.58 -12.16
CA LEU A 653 17.03 -12.40 -13.35
C LEU A 653 18.44 -12.97 -13.31
N ASN A 654 18.65 -14.13 -13.93
CA ASN A 654 20.03 -14.55 -14.24
C ASN A 654 20.59 -13.72 -15.40
N VAL A 655 21.93 -13.67 -15.54
CA VAL A 655 22.59 -12.80 -16.53
C VAL A 655 22.15 -13.10 -17.97
N LEU A 656 21.83 -14.36 -18.31
CA LEU A 656 21.40 -14.77 -19.66
C LEU A 656 19.96 -14.34 -19.96
N GLU A 657 19.07 -14.32 -18.97
CA GLU A 657 17.71 -13.77 -19.10
C GLU A 657 17.73 -12.25 -19.23
N ALA A 658 18.49 -11.58 -18.35
CA ALA A 658 18.69 -10.14 -18.41
C ALA A 658 19.26 -9.72 -19.77
N TRP A 659 20.23 -10.46 -20.31
CA TRP A 659 20.78 -10.24 -21.64
C TRP A 659 19.72 -10.29 -22.76
N LYS A 660 18.83 -11.30 -22.73
CA LYS A 660 17.75 -11.45 -23.71
C LYS A 660 16.70 -10.34 -23.61
N LEU A 661 16.51 -9.79 -22.41
CA LEU A 661 15.51 -8.74 -22.12
C LEU A 661 16.08 -7.32 -22.22
N CYS A 662 17.40 -7.15 -22.44
CA CYS A 662 18.04 -5.86 -22.65
C CYS A 662 17.56 -5.17 -23.93
N ARG A 663 16.80 -4.10 -23.75
CA ARG A 663 16.26 -3.26 -24.84
C ARG A 663 17.33 -2.52 -25.64
N TYR A 664 18.40 -2.06 -25.00
CA TYR A 664 19.45 -1.23 -25.63
C TYR A 664 20.79 -1.95 -25.58
N ASP A 665 21.65 -1.75 -26.58
CA ASP A 665 22.94 -2.44 -26.65
C ASP A 665 23.91 -2.00 -25.54
N TRP A 666 23.83 -0.75 -25.07
CA TRP A 666 24.58 -0.31 -23.88
C TRP A 666 24.24 -1.14 -22.62
N MET A 667 23.01 -1.63 -22.48
CA MET A 667 22.62 -2.48 -21.34
C MET A 667 23.29 -3.85 -21.43
N LYS A 668 23.40 -4.39 -22.65
CA LYS A 668 24.12 -5.63 -22.92
C LYS A 668 25.62 -5.45 -22.62
N GLU A 669 26.21 -4.33 -23.03
CA GLU A 669 27.59 -3.98 -22.69
C GLU A 669 27.80 -3.85 -21.17
N ALA A 670 26.90 -3.17 -20.46
CA ALA A 670 26.94 -3.07 -19.01
C ALA A 670 26.87 -4.45 -18.32
N LEU A 671 26.06 -5.39 -18.82
CA LEU A 671 26.04 -6.78 -18.33
C LEU A 671 27.33 -7.55 -18.63
N LYS A 672 27.93 -7.34 -19.81
CA LYS A 672 29.25 -7.90 -20.17
C LYS A 672 30.33 -7.42 -19.21
N LEU A 673 30.37 -6.12 -18.93
CA LEU A 673 31.35 -5.50 -18.05
C LEU A 673 31.12 -5.91 -16.59
N LEU A 674 29.87 -5.99 -16.13
CA LEU A 674 29.55 -6.53 -14.81
C LEU A 674 29.97 -7.99 -14.66
N SER A 675 29.65 -8.86 -15.64
CA SER A 675 30.07 -10.26 -15.61
C SER A 675 31.59 -10.36 -15.53
N LEU A 676 32.32 -9.63 -16.39
CA LEU A 676 33.77 -9.63 -16.40
C LEU A 676 34.37 -9.13 -15.07
N TYR A 677 33.78 -8.08 -14.49
CA TYR A 677 34.22 -7.49 -13.21
C TYR A 677 33.98 -8.43 -12.01
N ILE A 678 32.85 -9.15 -11.99
CA ILE A 678 32.46 -10.01 -10.84
C ILE A 678 32.99 -11.45 -10.94
N THR A 679 33.00 -12.06 -12.13
CA THR A 679 33.39 -13.47 -12.31
C THR A 679 34.77 -13.66 -12.92
N GLY A 680 35.36 -12.62 -13.51
CA GLY A 680 36.60 -12.72 -14.29
C GLY A 680 36.45 -13.43 -15.65
N GLU A 681 35.26 -13.97 -15.97
CA GLU A 681 34.98 -14.62 -17.26
C GLU A 681 34.03 -13.78 -18.13
N PRO A 682 34.30 -13.66 -19.44
CA PRO A 682 33.36 -13.05 -20.38
C PRO A 682 32.14 -13.96 -20.58
N LEU A 683 30.96 -13.33 -20.75
CA LEU A 683 29.69 -14.01 -21.04
C LEU A 683 29.79 -14.96 -22.24
N LYS A 684 29.78 -16.27 -21.98
CA LYS A 684 29.75 -17.34 -22.99
C LYS A 684 28.35 -17.41 -23.65
N LEU A 685 28.16 -16.63 -24.71
CA LEU A 685 26.95 -16.64 -25.53
C LEU A 685 26.96 -17.84 -26.50
N LEU A 686 25.88 -18.63 -26.49
CA LEU A 686 25.61 -19.63 -27.53
C LEU A 686 25.31 -18.92 -28.86
N THR A 687 26.10 -19.20 -29.89
CA THR A 687 26.07 -18.51 -31.19
C THR A 687 25.05 -19.13 -32.17
N VAL A 688 24.09 -18.32 -32.63
CA VAL A 688 23.17 -18.58 -33.75
C VAL A 688 22.92 -17.21 -34.44
N PRO A 689 22.83 -17.10 -35.78
CA PRO A 689 23.65 -16.13 -36.52
C PRO A 689 23.03 -14.75 -36.76
N GLU A 690 23.90 -13.84 -37.17
CA GLU A 690 23.63 -12.43 -37.48
C GLU A 690 22.54 -12.22 -38.54
N ARG A 691 21.83 -11.10 -38.44
CA ARG A 691 21.20 -10.47 -39.61
C ARG A 691 21.21 -8.95 -39.56
N SER A 692 21.91 -8.39 -40.54
CA SER A 692 21.82 -7.02 -41.11
C SER A 692 21.99 -5.82 -40.17
N GLU A 693 23.11 -5.14 -40.42
CA GLU A 693 23.48 -3.77 -40.06
C GLU A 693 22.34 -2.74 -39.99
N SER A 694 22.47 -1.80 -39.05
CA SER A 694 21.96 -0.44 -39.20
C SER A 694 22.80 0.51 -38.34
N ASN A 695 23.47 1.46 -39.01
CA ASN A 695 24.37 2.49 -38.47
C ASN A 695 24.08 2.95 -37.03
N SER A 696 25.09 2.84 -36.16
CA SER A 696 25.38 3.93 -35.22
C SER A 696 26.88 4.00 -34.93
N LEU A 697 27.51 5.11 -35.32
CA LEU A 697 28.83 5.48 -34.80
C LEU A 697 28.66 5.82 -33.32
N PHE A 698 29.39 5.14 -32.45
CA PHE A 698 29.60 5.57 -31.07
C PHE A 698 31.10 5.58 -30.79
N TYR A 699 31.61 6.74 -30.36
CA TYR A 699 32.97 6.86 -29.85
C TYR A 699 32.98 6.48 -28.37
N LEU A 700 33.88 5.58 -27.99
CA LEU A 700 34.31 5.49 -26.60
C LEU A 700 35.06 6.78 -26.26
N VAL A 701 34.68 7.44 -25.16
CA VAL A 701 35.51 8.48 -24.54
C VAL A 701 36.54 7.76 -23.68
N ASP A 702 37.81 7.86 -24.06
CA ASP A 702 38.91 7.17 -23.36
C ASP A 702 39.06 7.65 -21.91
N ASN A 703 38.94 6.73 -20.96
CA ASN A 703 38.97 6.99 -19.51
C ASN A 703 40.38 7.23 -18.92
N ASN A 704 41.38 7.59 -19.75
CA ASN A 704 42.81 7.62 -19.37
C ASN A 704 43.34 9.03 -19.02
N ALA A 705 42.53 9.88 -18.37
CA ALA A 705 42.92 11.26 -18.06
C ALA A 705 42.50 11.79 -16.67
N ILE A 706 42.22 10.92 -15.68
CA ILE A 706 42.04 11.34 -14.27
C ILE A 706 42.83 10.40 -13.34
N ASN A 707 44.15 10.58 -13.29
CA ASN A 707 45.01 10.25 -12.13
C ASN A 707 46.48 10.62 -12.41
N ALA A 708 46.83 11.92 -12.36
CA ALA A 708 48.20 12.36 -12.22
C ALA A 708 48.31 13.80 -11.65
N THR A 709 49.25 13.96 -10.72
CA THR A 709 49.89 15.20 -10.21
C THR A 709 49.13 16.20 -9.33
N CYS A 710 49.71 16.38 -8.12
CA CYS A 710 49.51 17.37 -7.06
C CYS A 710 48.20 17.32 -6.26
#